data_AF-A0A1G6MXV9-F1
#
_entry.id   AF-A0A1G6MXV9-F1
#
_cell.length_a   1.000
_cell.length_b   1.000
_cell.length_c   1.000
_cell.angle_alpha   90.00
_cell.angle_beta   90.00
_cell.angle_gamma   90.00
#
_symmetry.space_group_name_H-M   'P 1'
#
loop_
_entity.id
_entity.type
_entity.pdbx_description
1 polymer ?
#
loop_
_entity_poly.entity_id
_entity_poly.type
_entity_poly.pdbx_seq_one_letter_code
_entity_poly.pdbx_strand_id
1 'polypeptide(L)'
;MNKKNVLWMIFIVIILLITVFIFTLNGNQENLNLENSQENGNTAETIFEDDYNPENEATTDISTQSTIIDKLKFTENSTITTDLVNEATTDSSMQSKVDKQEPTENSTKITDVSDENVFLNMYFTSNIKGDFTTYDYEYDKKDYDGSFSQLAKLIEEQVEEEDILINLGDTFSKNSDKEMVNAIFESFEDLNYDLWITSKNDFNVIKGFDLKLDLLLTPHATKSFKNIVFGNEVEEIISSEDIQILVERFEDKNRFIINNKYTDSSREFIINNSSETLFNIYYNIKKDEATINKIPVKNDDRVILPLHRIEEIFIQYHENSLESLTKIIGEVVNQDFFYEKGLDQIDSYWLKPTKITDFINEVQLYYANQIFEKEIKISSTPIYTENLEINNEISKRYINKFYPKKNTLYIVEMTGKQLKDYLEWSVEFYDTYKKEHLTITRSSKDHELYDIFKGINYRIDISKEYGNRIVDLTDYGSNTIYDQEKYLLVTNSERAENEFSKNGEIFTEELPKVVLSSKDVEKYKNYYIPDFIEDYIINVKNGILKEFPDQNWEIIGTNWNKIHRIKAEKIFNDGSLTIDNTVPLTYNDIKDMAEQITLKYSVESGDWLLKISRIYGVDYKSIAEKNNIENPDLIFPNQVFVIPEN
;
A
#
# COMPACT_ATOMS: atom_id res chain seq x y z
N MET A 1 -49.66 16.49 38.48
CA MET A 1 -50.01 15.60 37.36
C MET A 1 -51.16 14.71 37.79
N ASN A 2 -52.30 14.73 37.09
CA ASN A 2 -53.54 14.04 37.53
C ASN A 2 -53.35 12.51 37.49
N LYS A 3 -53.84 11.76 38.50
CA LYS A 3 -53.67 10.28 38.58
C LYS A 3 -54.16 9.56 37.32
N LYS A 4 -55.14 10.12 36.60
CA LYS A 4 -55.58 9.62 35.29
C LYS A 4 -54.50 9.69 34.21
N ASN A 5 -53.66 10.72 34.21
CA ASN A 5 -52.60 10.90 33.20
C ASN A 5 -51.43 9.94 33.46
N VAL A 6 -51.15 9.63 34.73
CA VAL A 6 -50.14 8.62 35.10
C VAL A 6 -50.62 7.22 34.70
N LEU A 7 -51.90 6.91 34.92
CA LEU A 7 -52.48 5.64 34.48
C LEU A 7 -52.46 5.49 32.95
N TRP A 8 -52.73 6.59 32.22
CA TRP A 8 -52.68 6.62 30.76
C TRP A 8 -51.25 6.45 30.22
N MET A 9 -50.25 7.06 30.86
CA MET A 9 -48.84 6.86 30.50
C MET A 9 -48.40 5.41 30.73
N ILE A 10 -48.77 4.81 31.87
CA ILE A 10 -48.46 3.40 32.16
C ILE A 10 -49.14 2.49 31.13
N PHE A 11 -50.37 2.79 30.73
CA PHE A 11 -51.08 2.03 29.71
C PHE A 11 -50.40 2.11 28.33
N ILE A 12 -49.91 3.30 27.93
CA ILE A 12 -49.15 3.47 26.68
C ILE A 12 -47.82 2.69 26.72
N VAL A 13 -47.10 2.73 27.85
CA VAL A 13 -45.83 1.99 28.01
C VAL A 13 -46.05 0.48 27.95
N ILE A 14 -47.14 -0.01 28.54
CA ILE A 14 -47.51 -1.44 28.47
C ILE A 14 -47.85 -1.84 27.03
N ILE A 15 -48.58 -1.00 26.27
CA ILE A 15 -48.86 -1.26 24.86
C ILE A 15 -47.55 -1.31 24.06
N LEU A 16 -46.64 -0.34 24.27
CA LEU A 16 -45.34 -0.30 23.58
C LEU A 16 -44.49 -1.54 23.87
N LEU A 17 -44.45 -2.01 25.13
CA LEU A 17 -43.75 -3.23 25.51
C LEU A 17 -44.38 -4.48 24.89
N ILE A 18 -45.71 -4.54 24.80
CA ILE A 18 -46.41 -5.65 24.12
C ILE A 18 -46.12 -5.63 22.62
N THR A 19 -46.09 -4.46 21.97
CA THR A 19 -45.77 -4.35 20.53
C THR A 19 -44.33 -4.77 20.23
N VAL A 20 -43.37 -4.36 21.07
CA VAL A 20 -41.97 -4.78 20.96
C VAL A 20 -41.84 -6.30 21.15
N PHE A 21 -42.55 -6.87 22.14
CA PHE A 21 -42.55 -8.30 22.41
C PHE A 21 -43.19 -9.13 21.27
N ILE A 22 -44.27 -8.63 20.66
CA ILE A 22 -44.88 -9.26 19.47
C ILE A 22 -43.94 -9.20 18.27
N PHE A 23 -43.20 -8.10 18.07
CA PHE A 23 -42.18 -8.01 17.02
C PHE A 23 -40.99 -8.94 17.26
N THR A 24 -40.57 -9.15 18.52
CA THR A 24 -39.50 -10.12 18.85
C THR A 24 -39.97 -11.56 18.68
N LEU A 25 -41.24 -11.86 18.97
CA LEU A 25 -41.82 -13.18 18.74
C LEU A 25 -42.04 -13.47 17.25
N ASN A 26 -42.48 -12.49 16.45
CA ASN A 26 -42.67 -12.66 15.01
C ASN A 26 -41.34 -12.68 14.25
N GLY A 27 -40.32 -11.92 14.67
CA GLY A 27 -38.98 -11.97 14.10
C GLY A 27 -38.26 -13.30 14.32
N ASN A 28 -38.68 -14.09 15.32
CA ASN A 28 -38.18 -15.44 15.57
C ASN A 28 -39.01 -16.55 14.89
N GLN A 29 -40.11 -16.24 14.20
CA GLN A 29 -40.93 -17.24 13.50
C GLN A 29 -40.55 -17.43 12.02
N GLU A 30 -39.75 -16.54 11.42
CA GLU A 30 -39.21 -16.74 10.06
C GLU A 30 -37.97 -17.67 10.01
N ASN A 31 -37.45 -18.11 11.16
CA ASN A 31 -36.32 -19.06 11.25
C ASN A 31 -36.67 -20.42 11.90
N LEU A 32 -37.96 -20.79 11.98
CA LEU A 32 -38.42 -22.04 12.61
C LEU A 32 -39.33 -22.89 11.71
N ASN A 33 -39.03 -22.95 10.41
CA ASN A 33 -39.54 -24.01 9.53
C ASN A 33 -38.40 -24.47 8.62
N LEU A 34 -37.67 -25.51 9.05
CA LEU A 34 -37.09 -26.58 8.22
C LEU A 34 -36.19 -27.49 9.08
N GLU A 35 -36.80 -28.21 10.03
CA GLU A 35 -36.25 -29.47 10.55
C GLU A 35 -37.41 -30.45 10.76
N ASN A 36 -37.61 -31.35 9.79
CA ASN A 36 -37.86 -32.78 9.98
C ASN A 36 -38.36 -33.43 8.69
N SER A 37 -37.41 -33.89 7.87
CA SER A 37 -37.56 -35.15 7.14
C SER A 37 -36.17 -35.75 6.95
N GLN A 38 -35.78 -36.63 7.87
CA GLN A 38 -34.74 -37.61 7.61
C GLN A 38 -35.18 -38.51 6.45
N GLU A 39 -34.50 -38.42 5.32
CA GLU A 39 -34.09 -39.55 4.49
C GLU A 39 -33.14 -39.04 3.38
N ASN A 40 -31.92 -39.60 3.38
CA ASN A 40 -30.89 -39.55 2.33
C ASN A 40 -30.16 -38.23 2.04
N GLY A 41 -28.91 -38.15 2.52
CA GLY A 41 -27.92 -37.16 2.09
C GLY A 41 -26.71 -37.03 3.03
N ASN A 42 -25.99 -38.12 3.28
CA ASN A 42 -24.65 -38.06 3.89
C ASN A 42 -23.64 -37.49 2.88
N THR A 43 -22.57 -36.87 3.42
CA THR A 43 -21.31 -36.39 2.78
C THR A 43 -21.38 -34.97 2.18
N ALA A 44 -20.39 -34.06 2.32
CA ALA A 44 -18.96 -34.25 2.53
C ALA A 44 -18.28 -33.01 3.17
N GLU A 45 -17.72 -33.19 4.35
CA GLU A 45 -16.43 -32.58 4.73
C GLU A 45 -15.61 -33.72 5.34
N THR A 46 -15.11 -34.58 4.46
CA THR A 46 -14.09 -35.59 4.75
C THR A 46 -13.44 -35.94 3.42
N ILE A 47 -12.14 -35.64 3.33
CA ILE A 47 -11.09 -36.46 2.74
C ILE A 47 -11.38 -36.97 1.33
N PHE A 48 -10.83 -36.23 0.37
CA PHE A 48 -10.22 -36.73 -0.85
C PHE A 48 -8.97 -35.82 -1.05
N GLU A 49 -7.69 -36.20 -0.96
CA GLU A 49 -7.02 -37.50 -1.14
C GLU A 49 -7.85 -38.45 -2.02
N ASP A 50 -8.29 -37.93 -3.16
CA ASP A 50 -8.48 -38.78 -4.32
C ASP A 50 -7.13 -38.78 -5.03
N ASP A 51 -6.57 -39.98 -5.14
CA ASP A 51 -5.47 -40.31 -6.02
C ASP A 51 -5.68 -39.60 -7.36
N TYR A 52 -4.79 -38.66 -7.66
CA TYR A 52 -4.59 -38.18 -9.01
C TYR A 52 -4.30 -39.39 -9.88
N ASN A 53 -5.30 -39.81 -10.67
CA ASN A 53 -5.12 -40.83 -11.70
C ASN A 53 -4.72 -40.11 -13.00
N PRO A 54 -3.47 -40.26 -13.49
CA PRO A 54 -2.99 -39.58 -14.69
C PRO A 54 -3.68 -40.04 -15.99
N GLU A 55 -4.53 -41.07 -15.95
CA GLU A 55 -5.03 -41.72 -17.17
C GLU A 55 -6.32 -41.14 -17.77
N ASN A 56 -6.92 -40.10 -17.18
CA ASN A 56 -8.08 -39.43 -17.79
C ASN A 56 -7.67 -38.07 -18.38
N GLU A 57 -6.83 -38.14 -19.41
CA GLU A 57 -6.65 -37.04 -20.35
C GLU A 57 -8.01 -36.69 -20.97
N ALA A 58 -8.44 -35.45 -20.76
CA ALA A 58 -9.36 -34.82 -21.70
C ALA A 58 -8.62 -34.74 -23.04
N THR A 59 -8.88 -35.70 -23.92
CA THR A 59 -8.51 -35.62 -25.33
C THR A 59 -9.29 -34.47 -25.95
N THR A 60 -8.77 -33.25 -25.83
CA THR A 60 -9.21 -32.12 -26.64
C THR A 60 -8.82 -32.41 -28.08
N ASP A 61 -9.86 -32.53 -28.90
CA ASP A 61 -9.81 -32.87 -30.30
C ASP A 61 -8.88 -31.92 -31.08
N ILE A 62 -8.08 -32.52 -31.95
CA ILE A 62 -6.84 -31.97 -32.50
C ILE A 62 -7.16 -31.23 -33.79
N SER A 63 -7.25 -29.89 -33.75
CA SER A 63 -7.29 -29.06 -34.97
C SER A 63 -6.27 -27.93 -35.03
N THR A 64 -5.42 -27.75 -34.01
CA THR A 64 -4.44 -26.64 -33.93
C THR A 64 -2.98 -27.11 -33.90
N GLN A 65 -2.73 -28.36 -34.30
CA GLN A 65 -1.38 -28.85 -34.61
C GLN A 65 -0.66 -28.02 -35.71
N SER A 66 -1.28 -27.03 -36.36
CA SER A 66 -0.61 -26.27 -37.42
C SER A 66 0.32 -25.17 -36.88
N THR A 67 -0.10 -24.22 -36.04
CA THR A 67 0.66 -22.97 -35.78
C THR A 67 2.03 -23.15 -35.10
N ILE A 68 2.10 -23.73 -33.88
CA ILE A 68 3.40 -23.95 -33.21
C ILE A 68 4.27 -24.93 -34.02
N ILE A 69 3.66 -25.98 -34.58
CA ILE A 69 4.43 -26.94 -35.37
C ILE A 69 4.97 -26.28 -36.64
N ASP A 70 4.25 -25.32 -37.23
CA ASP A 70 4.67 -24.55 -38.41
C ASP A 70 5.81 -23.59 -38.06
N LYS A 71 5.74 -22.88 -36.92
CA LYS A 71 6.88 -22.11 -36.37
C LYS A 71 8.10 -23.00 -36.09
N LEU A 72 7.86 -24.23 -35.62
CA LEU A 72 8.91 -25.24 -35.40
C LEU A 72 9.34 -25.97 -36.68
N LYS A 73 8.64 -25.83 -37.81
CA LYS A 73 8.89 -26.60 -39.04
C LYS A 73 9.95 -25.95 -39.94
N PHE A 74 10.15 -24.63 -39.95
CA PHE A 74 11.10 -24.02 -40.89
C PHE A 74 11.77 -22.73 -40.41
N THR A 75 13.11 -22.79 -40.37
CA THR A 75 14.04 -21.70 -40.71
C THR A 75 14.91 -22.18 -41.90
N GLU A 76 14.29 -22.50 -43.04
CA GLU A 76 15.01 -22.79 -44.32
C GLU A 76 14.83 -21.69 -45.38
N ASN A 77 14.20 -20.56 -45.05
CA ASN A 77 14.08 -19.45 -45.99
C ASN A 77 14.36 -18.12 -45.29
N SER A 78 15.61 -17.66 -45.39
CA SER A 78 15.87 -16.22 -45.38
C SER A 78 16.70 -15.87 -46.61
N THR A 79 15.99 -15.45 -47.65
CA THR A 79 16.51 -14.68 -48.77
C THR A 79 17.38 -13.53 -48.27
N ILE A 80 18.64 -13.55 -48.69
CA ILE A 80 19.58 -12.43 -48.56
C ILE A 80 19.14 -11.31 -49.52
N THR A 81 18.91 -10.11 -49.00
CA THR A 81 19.12 -8.87 -49.75
C THR A 81 19.98 -7.90 -48.94
N THR A 82 21.23 -7.86 -49.39
CA THR A 82 22.35 -6.90 -49.26
C THR A 82 22.09 -5.47 -48.75
N ASP A 83 22.97 -5.10 -47.80
CA ASP A 83 23.72 -3.85 -47.62
C ASP A 83 23.03 -2.48 -47.76
N LEU A 84 23.03 -1.73 -46.64
CA LEU A 84 23.57 -0.36 -46.60
C LEU A 84 24.15 -0.05 -45.20
N VAL A 85 25.46 -0.26 -45.04
CA VAL A 85 26.30 0.65 -44.24
C VAL A 85 27.22 1.34 -45.23
N ASN A 86 27.09 2.65 -45.36
CA ASN A 86 28.19 3.48 -45.83
C ASN A 86 28.39 4.60 -44.83
N GLU A 87 29.62 4.68 -44.35
CA GLU A 87 30.17 5.75 -43.53
C GLU A 87 30.03 7.11 -44.23
N ALA A 88 30.01 8.15 -43.40
CA ALA A 88 29.94 9.55 -43.77
C ALA A 88 31.03 9.98 -44.77
N THR A 89 30.69 10.84 -45.74
CA THR A 89 31.18 12.23 -45.87
C THR A 89 30.81 12.90 -47.22
N THR A 90 30.37 14.16 -47.12
CA THR A 90 30.50 15.29 -48.09
C THR A 90 29.88 15.24 -49.51
N ASP A 91 28.84 16.07 -49.66
CA ASP A 91 28.62 17.13 -50.68
C ASP A 91 28.36 16.85 -52.19
N SER A 92 27.36 17.58 -52.70
CA SER A 92 27.06 18.02 -54.09
C SER A 92 26.31 17.12 -55.12
N SER A 93 25.08 17.58 -55.44
CA SER A 93 24.42 17.75 -56.76
C SER A 93 24.18 16.60 -57.78
N MET A 94 22.88 16.49 -58.16
CA MET A 94 22.27 16.31 -59.51
C MET A 94 22.26 14.96 -60.29
N GLN A 95 21.02 14.50 -60.56
CA GLN A 95 20.41 14.02 -61.85
C GLN A 95 20.57 12.58 -62.42
N SER A 96 19.44 11.83 -62.39
CA SER A 96 18.63 11.32 -63.54
C SER A 96 18.78 9.88 -64.11
N LYS A 97 17.59 9.27 -64.39
CA LYS A 97 17.17 8.20 -65.37
C LYS A 97 17.64 6.75 -65.15
N VAL A 98 16.77 5.76 -64.85
CA VAL A 98 15.75 5.02 -65.66
C VAL A 98 16.32 4.26 -66.88
N ASP A 99 16.37 2.92 -66.85
CA ASP A 99 15.50 2.04 -67.69
C ASP A 99 15.68 0.51 -67.47
N LYS A 100 14.64 -0.24 -67.84
CA LYS A 100 14.39 -1.69 -67.69
C LYS A 100 15.09 -2.58 -68.75
N GLN A 101 15.45 -3.83 -68.39
CA GLN A 101 15.22 -5.05 -69.22
C GLN A 101 15.66 -6.36 -68.53
N GLU A 102 14.81 -7.39 -68.62
CA GLU A 102 15.07 -8.83 -68.43
C GLU A 102 14.66 -9.55 -69.75
N PRO A 103 14.92 -10.86 -69.97
CA PRO A 103 15.94 -11.78 -69.42
C PRO A 103 16.63 -12.64 -70.51
N THR A 104 17.75 -13.32 -70.21
CA THR A 104 18.13 -14.57 -70.88
C THR A 104 18.93 -15.49 -69.95
N GLU A 105 18.42 -16.72 -69.78
CA GLU A 105 19.08 -17.84 -69.12
C GLU A 105 20.38 -18.23 -69.83
N ASN A 106 21.45 -18.38 -69.07
CA ASN A 106 22.48 -19.36 -69.36
C ASN A 106 23.12 -19.86 -68.06
N SER A 107 23.19 -21.18 -67.99
CA SER A 107 23.54 -22.03 -66.85
C SER A 107 24.78 -21.60 -66.06
N THR A 108 24.68 -21.60 -64.74
CA THR A 108 25.85 -21.81 -63.87
C THR A 108 25.49 -22.69 -62.69
N LYS A 109 26.34 -23.70 -62.50
CA LYS A 109 26.43 -24.69 -61.44
C LYS A 109 25.75 -24.31 -60.11
N ILE A 110 24.96 -25.26 -59.61
CA ILE A 110 24.65 -25.42 -58.18
C ILE A 110 25.99 -25.49 -57.45
N THR A 111 26.32 -24.44 -56.73
CA THR A 111 27.29 -24.43 -55.64
C THR A 111 26.48 -24.45 -54.36
N ASP A 112 26.71 -25.45 -53.51
CA ASP A 112 26.25 -25.51 -52.12
C ASP A 112 26.39 -24.14 -51.46
N VAL A 113 25.25 -23.57 -51.06
CA VAL A 113 25.22 -22.41 -50.16
C VAL A 113 25.19 -22.98 -48.74
N SER A 114 26.14 -22.51 -47.95
CA SER A 114 26.39 -22.84 -46.55
C SER A 114 25.33 -22.24 -45.63
N ASP A 115 24.35 -23.02 -45.16
CA ASP A 115 23.43 -22.61 -44.09
C ASP A 115 23.97 -23.03 -42.72
N GLU A 116 24.73 -22.16 -42.05
CA GLU A 116 25.41 -22.47 -40.77
C GLU A 116 24.58 -22.20 -39.50
N ASN A 117 23.35 -21.68 -39.55
CA ASN A 117 22.68 -21.20 -38.34
C ASN A 117 21.15 -21.36 -38.37
N VAL A 118 20.64 -22.39 -37.68
CA VAL A 118 19.20 -22.59 -37.45
C VAL A 118 18.91 -22.24 -36.00
N PHE A 119 18.13 -21.19 -35.76
CA PHE A 119 17.84 -20.68 -34.43
C PHE A 119 16.38 -20.86 -34.05
N LEU A 120 16.16 -21.06 -32.75
CA LEU A 120 14.86 -21.02 -32.11
C LEU A 120 14.86 -19.89 -31.08
N ASN A 121 13.92 -18.98 -31.22
CA ASN A 121 13.71 -17.88 -30.30
C ASN A 121 12.43 -18.12 -29.52
N MET A 122 12.54 -18.06 -28.19
CA MET A 122 11.40 -18.20 -27.30
C MET A 122 11.38 -17.04 -26.33
N TYR A 123 10.22 -16.43 -26.14
CA TYR A 123 9.99 -15.34 -25.21
C TYR A 123 9.04 -15.77 -24.11
N PHE A 124 9.28 -15.29 -22.89
CA PHE A 124 8.54 -15.72 -21.71
C PHE A 124 8.09 -14.56 -20.83
N THR A 125 6.84 -14.64 -20.38
CA THR A 125 6.28 -13.82 -19.30
C THR A 125 5.82 -14.70 -18.14
N SER A 126 5.74 -14.13 -16.93
CA SER A 126 5.28 -14.85 -15.72
C SER A 126 4.88 -13.86 -14.62
N ASN A 127 4.17 -14.33 -13.59
CA ASN A 127 3.88 -13.58 -12.36
C ASN A 127 3.30 -12.17 -12.58
N ILE A 128 2.23 -12.10 -13.39
CA ILE A 128 1.51 -10.85 -13.65
C ILE A 128 0.67 -10.43 -12.42
N LYS A 129 0.01 -11.38 -11.74
CA LYS A 129 -0.66 -11.29 -10.41
C LYS A 129 -1.46 -10.04 -10.01
N GLY A 130 -1.90 -9.17 -10.92
CA GLY A 130 -2.59 -7.92 -10.54
C GLY A 130 -2.01 -6.67 -11.19
N ASP A 131 -0.77 -6.75 -11.63
CA ASP A 131 0.02 -5.64 -12.19
C ASP A 131 -0.31 -5.45 -13.67
N PHE A 132 -1.59 -5.27 -14.02
CA PHE A 132 -2.01 -5.24 -15.43
C PHE A 132 -1.73 -3.91 -16.12
N THR A 133 -2.05 -2.82 -15.42
CA THR A 133 -2.00 -1.44 -15.91
C THR A 133 -0.89 -0.67 -15.20
N THR A 134 -0.49 0.48 -15.73
CA THR A 134 0.47 1.40 -15.06
C THR A 134 -0.15 2.22 -13.92
N TYR A 135 -1.10 1.63 -13.20
CA TYR A 135 -1.79 2.26 -12.08
C TYR A 135 -1.72 1.34 -10.87
N ASP A 136 -1.15 1.86 -9.80
CA ASP A 136 -1.15 1.21 -8.50
C ASP A 136 -2.39 1.66 -7.73
N TYR A 137 -3.36 0.74 -7.63
CA TYR A 137 -4.63 0.98 -6.93
C TYR A 137 -4.46 1.05 -5.42
N GLU A 138 -3.38 0.51 -4.86
CA GLU A 138 -3.11 0.59 -3.43
C GLU A 138 -2.61 1.98 -3.04
N TYR A 139 -1.72 2.59 -3.84
CA TYR A 139 -1.25 3.96 -3.61
C TYR A 139 -2.02 5.04 -4.39
N ASP A 140 -3.04 4.67 -5.16
CA ASP A 140 -3.89 5.56 -5.95
C ASP A 140 -3.09 6.48 -6.89
N LYS A 141 -2.05 5.94 -7.54
CA LYS A 141 -1.12 6.70 -8.38
C LYS A 141 -0.71 5.91 -9.61
N LYS A 142 -0.19 6.61 -10.61
CA LYS A 142 0.50 5.96 -11.73
C LYS A 142 1.80 5.33 -11.25
N ASP A 143 2.05 4.12 -11.71
CA ASP A 143 3.28 3.37 -11.46
C ASP A 143 3.82 2.81 -12.77
N TYR A 144 5.12 3.04 -12.99
CA TYR A 144 5.84 2.62 -14.19
C TYR A 144 6.98 1.65 -13.86
N ASP A 145 7.02 1.12 -12.63
CA ASP A 145 8.05 0.19 -12.18
C ASP A 145 7.82 -1.22 -12.75
N GLY A 146 6.59 -1.53 -13.16
CA GLY A 146 6.30 -2.58 -14.10
C GLY A 146 4.82 -2.92 -14.18
N SER A 147 4.40 -3.41 -15.33
CA SER A 147 3.04 -3.88 -15.55
C SER A 147 3.00 -4.76 -16.79
N PHE A 148 1.94 -5.56 -16.91
CA PHE A 148 1.67 -6.36 -18.08
C PHE A 148 1.51 -5.50 -19.35
N SER A 149 0.90 -4.32 -19.25
CA SER A 149 0.81 -3.38 -20.37
C SER A 149 2.18 -2.87 -20.85
N GLN A 150 3.17 -2.74 -19.96
CA GLN A 150 4.55 -2.42 -20.34
C GLN A 150 5.29 -3.64 -20.91
N LEU A 151 5.06 -4.84 -20.34
CA LEU A 151 5.56 -6.09 -20.93
C LEU A 151 5.01 -6.31 -22.33
N ALA A 152 3.74 -6.02 -22.56
CA ALA A 152 3.10 -6.09 -23.86
C ALA A 152 3.76 -5.17 -24.88
N LYS A 153 4.22 -3.98 -24.44
CA LYS A 153 5.00 -3.09 -25.31
C LYS A 153 6.35 -3.71 -25.69
N LEU A 154 7.05 -4.34 -24.75
CA LEU A 154 8.28 -5.08 -25.05
C LEU A 154 8.02 -6.26 -25.99
N ILE A 155 6.91 -6.98 -25.81
CA ILE A 155 6.52 -8.07 -26.70
C ILE A 155 6.35 -7.55 -28.13
N GLU A 156 5.59 -6.46 -28.31
CA GLU A 156 5.41 -5.82 -29.63
C GLU A 156 6.74 -5.36 -30.27
N GLU A 157 7.69 -4.91 -29.45
CA GLU A 157 8.98 -4.40 -29.95
C GLU A 157 10.03 -5.47 -30.23
N GLN A 158 9.88 -6.68 -29.66
CA GLN A 158 10.96 -7.69 -29.63
C GLN A 158 10.56 -9.04 -30.25
N VAL A 159 9.27 -9.37 -30.27
CA VAL A 159 8.79 -10.69 -30.69
C VAL A 159 8.31 -10.62 -32.13
N GLU A 160 8.96 -11.39 -32.99
CA GLU A 160 8.59 -11.54 -34.40
C GLU A 160 7.58 -12.68 -34.60
N GLU A 161 6.95 -12.75 -35.78
CA GLU A 161 5.88 -13.73 -36.07
C GLU A 161 6.38 -15.19 -35.98
N GLU A 162 7.63 -15.44 -36.34
CA GLU A 162 8.29 -16.75 -36.26
C GLU A 162 8.72 -17.17 -34.84
N ASP A 163 8.77 -16.22 -33.89
CA ASP A 163 9.19 -16.49 -32.53
C ASP A 163 8.07 -17.18 -31.73
N ILE A 164 8.45 -17.88 -30.65
CA ILE A 164 7.48 -18.54 -29.75
C ILE A 164 7.28 -17.69 -28.50
N LEU A 165 6.06 -17.24 -28.23
CA LEU A 165 5.70 -16.47 -27.04
C LEU A 165 4.93 -17.32 -26.02
N ILE A 166 5.43 -17.36 -24.79
CA ILE A 166 4.97 -18.29 -23.76
C ILE A 166 4.68 -17.54 -22.46
N ASN A 167 3.56 -17.83 -21.82
CA ASN A 167 3.32 -17.44 -20.43
C ASN A 167 3.56 -18.63 -19.49
N LEU A 168 4.33 -18.45 -18.41
CA LEU A 168 4.71 -19.49 -17.46
C LEU A 168 3.90 -19.46 -16.14
N GLY A 169 2.71 -18.87 -16.19
CA GLY A 169 1.76 -18.87 -15.08
C GLY A 169 2.08 -17.83 -14.00
N ASP A 170 1.40 -17.98 -12.87
CA ASP A 170 1.21 -16.92 -11.87
C ASP A 170 0.56 -15.66 -12.49
N THR A 171 -0.33 -15.86 -13.44
CA THR A 171 -1.01 -14.76 -14.14
C THR A 171 -2.02 -14.08 -13.23
N PHE A 172 -2.71 -14.87 -12.39
CA PHE A 172 -3.82 -14.41 -11.56
C PHE A 172 -3.49 -14.37 -10.07
N SER A 173 -4.12 -13.44 -9.36
CA SER A 173 -4.23 -13.46 -7.90
C SER A 173 -5.43 -14.33 -7.47
N LYS A 174 -5.54 -14.70 -6.19
CA LYS A 174 -6.67 -15.52 -5.69
C LYS A 174 -8.03 -14.85 -5.87
N ASN A 175 -8.08 -13.53 -5.92
CA ASN A 175 -9.31 -12.74 -5.96
C ASN A 175 -9.62 -12.20 -7.37
N SER A 176 -8.97 -12.76 -8.39
CA SER A 176 -9.18 -12.41 -9.79
C SER A 176 -10.65 -12.61 -10.18
N ASP A 177 -11.30 -11.55 -10.66
CA ASP A 177 -12.69 -11.61 -11.09
C ASP A 177 -12.82 -11.98 -12.58
N LYS A 178 -14.08 -12.08 -13.03
CA LYS A 178 -14.42 -12.45 -14.40
C LYS A 178 -13.96 -11.42 -15.43
N GLU A 179 -14.03 -10.14 -15.10
CA GLU A 179 -13.60 -9.07 -16.03
C GLU A 179 -12.10 -9.16 -16.27
N MET A 180 -11.32 -9.33 -15.20
CA MET A 180 -9.87 -9.45 -15.24
C MET A 180 -9.40 -10.70 -16.00
N VAL A 181 -10.08 -11.83 -15.77
CA VAL A 181 -9.80 -13.07 -16.49
C VAL A 181 -10.03 -12.90 -17.99
N ASN A 182 -11.17 -12.31 -18.39
CA ASN A 182 -11.47 -12.06 -19.80
C ASN A 182 -10.47 -11.08 -20.45
N ALA A 183 -10.07 -10.02 -19.74
CA ALA A 183 -9.11 -9.05 -20.22
C ALA A 183 -7.73 -9.68 -20.48
N ILE A 184 -7.29 -10.62 -19.64
CA ILE A 184 -6.06 -11.39 -19.87
C ILE A 184 -6.19 -12.27 -21.11
N PHE A 185 -7.32 -12.95 -21.30
CA PHE A 185 -7.54 -13.75 -22.51
C PHE A 185 -7.48 -12.92 -23.78
N GLU A 186 -8.21 -11.81 -23.82
CA GLU A 186 -8.22 -10.89 -24.96
C GLU A 186 -6.82 -10.33 -25.23
N SER A 187 -6.06 -10.02 -24.18
CA SER A 187 -4.68 -9.57 -24.32
C SER A 187 -3.72 -10.65 -24.82
N PHE A 188 -3.89 -11.90 -24.40
CA PHE A 188 -3.07 -13.02 -24.87
C PHE A 188 -3.36 -13.33 -26.35
N GLU A 189 -4.62 -13.20 -26.78
CA GLU A 189 -5.03 -13.31 -28.18
C GLU A 189 -4.46 -12.14 -29.01
N ASP A 190 -4.58 -10.89 -28.54
CA ASP A 190 -4.02 -9.70 -29.22
C ASP A 190 -2.49 -9.77 -29.41
N LEU A 191 -1.79 -10.29 -28.40
CA LEU A 191 -0.33 -10.43 -28.41
C LEU A 191 0.16 -11.72 -29.09
N ASN A 192 -0.75 -12.55 -29.61
CA ASN A 192 -0.45 -13.83 -30.26
C ASN A 192 0.40 -14.77 -29.39
N TYR A 193 0.03 -14.94 -28.12
CA TYR A 193 0.66 -15.96 -27.27
C TYR A 193 0.48 -17.36 -27.86
N ASP A 194 1.57 -18.09 -27.98
CA ASP A 194 1.57 -19.45 -28.52
C ASP A 194 1.18 -20.49 -27.45
N LEU A 195 1.63 -20.30 -26.21
CA LEU A 195 1.45 -21.28 -25.13
C LEU A 195 1.24 -20.61 -23.78
N TRP A 196 0.36 -21.18 -22.97
CA TRP A 196 0.22 -20.83 -21.56
C TRP A 196 0.36 -22.04 -20.64
N ILE A 197 1.41 -22.03 -19.83
CA ILE A 197 1.68 -23.02 -18.78
C ILE A 197 1.10 -22.51 -17.47
N THR A 198 -0.07 -23.01 -17.09
CA THR A 198 -0.83 -22.49 -15.93
C THR A 198 -0.23 -22.97 -14.61
N SER A 199 -0.15 -22.08 -13.62
CA SER A 199 0.05 -22.51 -12.22
C SER A 199 -1.22 -23.15 -11.66
N LYS A 200 -1.12 -23.82 -10.51
CA LYS A 200 -2.29 -24.30 -9.77
C LYS A 200 -3.28 -23.18 -9.44
N ASN A 201 -2.79 -21.97 -9.16
CA ASN A 201 -3.66 -20.83 -8.90
C ASN A 201 -4.39 -20.39 -10.17
N ASP A 202 -3.68 -20.28 -11.29
CA ASP A 202 -4.28 -19.91 -12.57
C ASP A 202 -5.37 -20.92 -12.98
N PHE A 203 -5.07 -22.22 -12.86
CA PHE A 203 -6.03 -23.28 -13.16
C PHE A 203 -7.30 -23.17 -12.31
N ASN A 204 -7.17 -22.90 -11.00
CA ASN A 204 -8.32 -22.74 -10.12
C ASN A 204 -9.17 -21.51 -10.47
N VAL A 205 -8.54 -20.40 -10.88
CA VAL A 205 -9.22 -19.17 -11.27
C VAL A 205 -9.98 -19.35 -12.59
N ILE A 206 -9.36 -19.98 -13.59
CA ILE A 206 -9.97 -20.16 -14.92
C ILE A 206 -10.94 -21.34 -14.98
N LYS A 207 -10.97 -22.21 -13.96
CA LYS A 207 -11.89 -23.34 -13.89
C LYS A 207 -13.34 -22.83 -13.85
N GLY A 208 -14.05 -22.99 -14.97
CA GLY A 208 -15.42 -22.52 -15.14
C GLY A 208 -15.59 -21.42 -16.18
N PHE A 209 -14.51 -20.96 -16.79
CA PHE A 209 -14.54 -20.08 -17.96
C PHE A 209 -14.52 -20.90 -19.25
N ASP A 210 -15.23 -20.43 -20.26
CA ASP A 210 -15.21 -21.04 -21.60
C ASP A 210 -13.97 -20.52 -22.35
N LEU A 211 -12.89 -21.30 -22.28
CA LEU A 211 -11.58 -20.88 -22.78
C LEU A 211 -11.43 -21.21 -24.25
N LYS A 212 -11.11 -20.18 -25.05
CA LYS A 212 -10.63 -20.34 -26.42
C LYS A 212 -9.12 -20.11 -26.49
N LEU A 213 -8.36 -20.94 -25.77
CA LEU A 213 -6.92 -20.98 -25.94
C LEU A 213 -6.53 -22.37 -26.40
N ASP A 214 -5.99 -22.46 -27.61
CA ASP A 214 -5.71 -23.73 -28.28
C ASP A 214 -4.56 -24.52 -27.63
N LEU A 215 -3.78 -23.88 -26.76
CA LEU A 215 -2.56 -24.40 -26.14
C LEU A 215 -2.44 -23.97 -24.66
N LEU A 216 -3.32 -24.52 -23.83
CA LEU A 216 -3.24 -24.46 -22.37
C LEU A 216 -2.56 -25.72 -21.83
N LEU A 217 -1.51 -25.58 -21.02
CA LEU A 217 -0.97 -26.69 -20.22
C LEU A 217 -1.45 -26.56 -18.78
N THR A 218 -2.28 -27.52 -18.37
CA THR A 218 -2.77 -27.63 -17.00
C THR A 218 -1.66 -28.14 -16.07
N PRO A 219 -1.81 -28.01 -14.74
CA PRO A 219 -0.86 -28.58 -13.79
C PRO A 219 -0.59 -30.07 -14.09
N HIS A 220 0.67 -30.46 -14.04
CA HIS A 220 1.18 -31.81 -14.37
C HIS A 220 1.02 -32.25 -15.83
N ALA A 221 0.56 -31.37 -16.73
CA ALA A 221 0.56 -31.65 -18.17
C ALA A 221 1.95 -31.39 -18.77
N THR A 222 2.35 -32.26 -19.70
CA THR A 222 3.52 -32.04 -20.55
C THR A 222 3.12 -32.07 -22.01
N LYS A 223 3.77 -31.25 -22.84
CA LYS A 223 3.60 -31.28 -24.28
C LYS A 223 4.96 -31.22 -24.97
N SER A 224 5.20 -32.22 -25.80
CA SER A 224 6.45 -32.36 -26.53
C SER A 224 6.27 -31.92 -27.97
N PHE A 225 7.18 -31.09 -28.45
CA PHE A 225 7.30 -30.73 -29.85
C PHE A 225 8.72 -31.00 -30.33
N LYS A 226 8.87 -32.04 -31.17
CA LYS A 226 10.20 -32.56 -31.57
C LYS A 226 11.03 -32.88 -30.31
N ASN A 227 12.12 -32.13 -30.09
CA ASN A 227 13.06 -32.36 -28.99
C ASN A 227 12.85 -31.36 -27.82
N ILE A 228 11.72 -30.64 -27.82
CA ILE A 228 11.41 -29.61 -26.80
C ILE A 228 10.21 -30.09 -26.01
N VAL A 229 10.31 -30.03 -24.70
CA VAL A 229 9.22 -30.36 -23.78
C VAL A 229 8.84 -29.11 -23.01
N PHE A 230 7.55 -28.80 -23.04
CA PHE A 230 6.94 -27.84 -22.15
C PHE A 230 6.19 -28.60 -21.06
N GLY A 231 6.35 -28.21 -19.80
CA GLY A 231 5.75 -28.92 -18.68
C GLY A 231 5.46 -28.05 -17.47
N ASN A 232 4.79 -28.65 -16.49
CA ASN A 232 4.55 -28.05 -15.18
C ASN A 232 4.87 -29.09 -14.09
N GLU A 233 5.84 -28.79 -13.22
CA GLU A 233 6.29 -29.66 -12.13
C GLU A 233 6.65 -31.07 -12.62
N VAL A 234 7.55 -31.16 -13.61
CA VAL A 234 8.00 -32.43 -14.17
C VAL A 234 8.94 -33.11 -13.18
N GLU A 235 8.43 -34.13 -12.47
CA GLU A 235 9.13 -34.85 -11.38
C GLU A 235 10.31 -35.70 -11.87
N GLU A 236 10.15 -36.43 -12.98
CA GLU A 236 11.24 -37.14 -13.64
C GLU A 236 11.70 -36.32 -14.84
N ILE A 237 12.93 -35.79 -14.78
CA ILE A 237 13.64 -35.33 -15.99
C ILE A 237 13.60 -36.51 -16.93
N ILE A 238 12.81 -36.39 -18.00
CA ILE A 238 12.68 -37.45 -18.99
C ILE A 238 14.10 -37.73 -19.47
N SER A 239 14.69 -38.83 -19.00
CA SER A 239 16.06 -39.24 -19.29
C SER A 239 16.14 -39.84 -20.68
N SER A 240 15.38 -39.28 -21.63
CA SER A 240 15.42 -39.71 -23.02
C SER A 240 16.52 -38.92 -23.72
N GLU A 241 17.34 -39.64 -24.48
CA GLU A 241 18.34 -39.09 -25.39
C GLU A 241 17.72 -38.14 -26.45
N ASP A 242 16.39 -38.06 -26.51
CA ASP A 242 15.60 -37.31 -27.48
C ASP A 242 15.20 -35.90 -27.04
N ILE A 243 15.28 -35.55 -25.74
CA ILE A 243 14.88 -34.22 -25.24
C ILE A 243 16.09 -33.30 -25.13
N GLN A 244 16.03 -32.21 -25.86
CA GLN A 244 17.08 -31.20 -25.99
C GLN A 244 16.79 -29.95 -25.14
N ILE A 245 15.52 -29.58 -24.98
CA ILE A 245 15.11 -28.44 -24.13
C ILE A 245 13.89 -28.84 -23.30
N LEU A 246 13.94 -28.61 -21.99
CA LEU A 246 12.80 -28.61 -21.09
C LEU A 246 12.54 -27.17 -20.62
N VAL A 247 11.32 -26.70 -20.82
CA VAL A 247 10.81 -25.46 -20.26
C VAL A 247 9.70 -25.84 -19.30
N GLU A 248 9.84 -25.49 -18.04
CA GLU A 248 8.77 -25.75 -17.08
C GLU A 248 8.63 -24.70 -16.01
N ARG A 249 7.44 -24.70 -15.43
CA ARG A 249 7.20 -24.11 -14.14
C ARG A 249 7.70 -25.08 -13.05
N PHE A 250 8.48 -24.56 -12.10
CA PHE A 250 9.05 -25.32 -10.98
C PHE A 250 8.87 -24.52 -9.68
N GLU A 251 7.95 -24.95 -8.82
CA GLU A 251 7.56 -24.24 -7.59
C GLU A 251 7.06 -22.80 -7.85
N ASP A 252 7.76 -21.80 -7.30
CA ASP A 252 7.54 -20.36 -7.47
C ASP A 252 8.48 -19.74 -8.54
N LYS A 253 9.15 -20.58 -9.34
CA LYS A 253 10.16 -20.19 -10.34
C LYS A 253 9.89 -20.89 -11.67
N ASN A 254 10.71 -20.54 -12.66
CA ASN A 254 10.77 -21.19 -13.95
C ASN A 254 12.09 -21.94 -14.09
N ARG A 255 12.03 -23.21 -14.50
CA ARG A 255 13.20 -24.05 -14.74
C ARG A 255 13.35 -24.31 -16.23
N PHE A 256 14.58 -24.15 -16.72
CA PHE A 256 14.96 -24.40 -18.10
C PHE A 256 16.15 -25.36 -18.10
N ILE A 257 15.99 -26.51 -18.73
CA ILE A 257 17.06 -27.50 -18.87
C ILE A 257 17.40 -27.64 -20.35
N ILE A 258 18.69 -27.51 -20.68
CA ILE A 258 19.21 -27.72 -22.03
C ILE A 258 20.20 -28.87 -21.99
N ASN A 259 19.88 -29.96 -22.69
CA ASN A 259 20.71 -31.15 -22.76
C ASN A 259 21.64 -31.05 -23.97
N ASN A 260 22.95 -31.22 -23.74
CA ASN A 260 23.92 -31.28 -24.81
C ASN A 260 23.97 -32.68 -25.43
N LYS A 261 23.59 -32.78 -26.70
CA LYS A 261 23.53 -34.05 -27.44
C LYS A 261 24.89 -34.70 -27.71
N TYR A 262 25.98 -33.98 -27.54
CA TYR A 262 27.33 -34.44 -27.86
C TYR A 262 28.15 -34.84 -26.62
N THR A 263 27.73 -34.43 -25.42
CA THR A 263 28.56 -34.55 -24.20
C THR A 263 27.87 -35.15 -22.98
N ASP A 264 26.64 -35.69 -23.12
CA ASP A 264 25.82 -36.21 -22.00
C ASP A 264 25.71 -35.24 -20.81
N SER A 265 25.81 -33.93 -21.08
CA SER A 265 25.82 -32.88 -20.06
C SER A 265 24.61 -31.98 -20.19
N SER A 266 23.95 -31.65 -19.09
CA SER A 266 22.85 -30.69 -19.06
C SER A 266 23.26 -29.35 -18.44
N ARG A 267 22.63 -28.27 -18.89
CA ARG A 267 22.67 -26.97 -18.22
C ARG A 267 21.27 -26.66 -17.71
N GLU A 268 21.19 -26.32 -16.44
CA GLU A 268 19.96 -25.92 -15.77
C GLU A 268 20.00 -24.43 -15.46
N PHE A 269 18.91 -23.73 -15.76
CA PHE A 269 18.69 -22.34 -15.42
C PHE A 269 17.39 -22.24 -14.62
N ILE A 270 17.48 -21.62 -13.44
CA ILE A 270 16.32 -21.30 -12.62
C ILE A 270 16.14 -19.78 -12.65
N ILE A 271 14.98 -19.35 -13.11
CA ILE A 271 14.63 -17.95 -13.29
C ILE A 271 13.47 -17.62 -12.36
N ASN A 272 13.65 -16.60 -11.52
CA ASN A 272 12.57 -16.08 -10.69
C ASN A 272 11.49 -15.44 -11.57
N ASN A 273 10.23 -15.64 -11.20
CA ASN A 273 9.11 -15.02 -11.89
C ASN A 273 9.14 -13.49 -11.68
N SER A 274 8.65 -12.73 -12.66
CA SER A 274 8.65 -11.26 -12.61
C SER A 274 7.60 -10.69 -13.57
N SER A 275 6.77 -9.76 -13.06
CA SER A 275 5.86 -8.91 -13.85
C SER A 275 6.59 -7.78 -14.61
N GLU A 276 7.90 -7.64 -14.42
CA GLU A 276 8.69 -6.49 -14.88
C GLU A 276 9.71 -6.88 -15.96
N THR A 277 9.86 -8.15 -16.27
CA THR A 277 10.91 -8.66 -17.18
C THR A 277 10.36 -9.58 -18.25
N LEU A 278 10.65 -9.27 -19.51
CA LEU A 278 10.50 -10.20 -20.63
C LEU A 278 11.77 -11.04 -20.73
N PHE A 279 11.63 -12.36 -20.64
CA PHE A 279 12.76 -13.27 -20.81
C PHE A 279 12.82 -13.75 -22.25
N ASN A 280 14.01 -13.94 -22.77
CA ASN A 280 14.23 -14.50 -24.10
C ASN A 280 15.26 -15.63 -24.02
N ILE A 281 14.98 -16.75 -24.70
CA ILE A 281 15.92 -17.83 -24.93
C ILE A 281 16.18 -17.90 -26.42
N TYR A 282 17.46 -17.73 -26.76
CA TYR A 282 17.99 -17.85 -28.10
C TYR A 282 18.76 -19.16 -28.21
N TYR A 283 18.24 -20.12 -28.97
CA TYR A 283 18.79 -21.46 -29.06
C TYR A 283 19.29 -21.79 -30.47
N ASN A 284 20.58 -22.08 -30.62
CA ASN A 284 21.15 -22.56 -31.87
C ASN A 284 21.05 -24.09 -31.94
N ILE A 285 20.16 -24.57 -32.81
CA ILE A 285 19.87 -26.01 -32.96
C ILE A 285 21.08 -26.79 -33.46
N LYS A 286 21.91 -26.20 -34.33
CA LYS A 286 23.09 -26.88 -34.92
C LYS A 286 24.28 -26.92 -33.97
N LYS A 287 24.50 -25.85 -33.20
CA LYS A 287 25.62 -25.74 -32.25
C LYS A 287 25.29 -26.29 -30.86
N ASP A 288 24.00 -26.50 -30.59
CA ASP A 288 23.51 -26.92 -29.28
C ASP A 288 23.89 -25.93 -28.16
N GLU A 289 23.74 -24.64 -28.48
CA GLU A 289 24.08 -23.52 -27.61
C GLU A 289 22.85 -22.66 -27.36
N ALA A 290 22.62 -22.30 -26.09
CA ALA A 290 21.55 -21.38 -25.72
C ALA A 290 22.10 -20.14 -25.02
N THR A 291 21.46 -19.00 -25.29
CA THR A 291 21.67 -17.75 -24.55
C THR A 291 20.34 -17.33 -23.93
N ILE A 292 20.39 -16.85 -22.69
CA ILE A 292 19.21 -16.33 -21.97
C ILE A 292 19.40 -14.84 -21.75
N ASN A 293 18.43 -14.05 -22.21
CA ASN A 293 18.39 -12.61 -22.05
C ASN A 293 17.25 -12.21 -21.11
N LYS A 294 17.50 -11.18 -20.30
CA LYS A 294 16.50 -10.54 -19.43
C LYS A 294 16.29 -9.11 -19.92
N ILE A 295 15.07 -8.79 -20.33
CA ILE A 295 14.72 -7.49 -20.89
C ILE A 295 13.73 -6.83 -19.93
N PRO A 296 14.20 -5.99 -18.99
CA PRO A 296 13.32 -5.33 -18.05
C PRO A 296 12.53 -4.20 -18.72
N VAL A 297 11.30 -3.98 -18.24
CA VAL A 297 10.46 -2.84 -18.62
C VAL A 297 11.04 -1.51 -18.11
N LYS A 298 11.92 -1.57 -17.11
CA LYS A 298 12.60 -0.41 -16.55
C LYS A 298 14.06 -0.73 -16.21
N ASN A 299 14.97 0.19 -16.53
CA ASN A 299 16.35 0.22 -16.05
C ASN A 299 16.79 1.69 -15.85
N ASP A 300 18.04 1.89 -15.42
CA ASP A 300 18.56 3.24 -15.11
C ASP A 300 18.47 4.23 -16.29
N ASP A 301 18.49 3.73 -17.53
CA ASP A 301 18.52 4.54 -18.75
C ASP A 301 17.16 4.61 -19.48
N ARG A 302 16.20 3.73 -19.16
CA ARG A 302 14.97 3.54 -19.94
C ARG A 302 13.79 3.09 -19.08
N VAL A 303 12.64 3.72 -19.30
CA VAL A 303 11.32 3.27 -18.83
C VAL A 303 10.45 2.99 -20.06
N ILE A 304 9.91 1.78 -20.16
CA ILE A 304 8.96 1.40 -21.21
C ILE A 304 7.59 1.98 -20.87
N LEU A 305 6.95 2.64 -21.82
CA LEU A 305 5.57 3.12 -21.67
C LEU A 305 4.57 1.98 -21.96
N PRO A 306 3.39 2.02 -21.34
CA PRO A 306 2.39 0.97 -21.55
C PRO A 306 1.89 0.93 -22.99
N LEU A 307 1.55 -0.27 -23.47
CA LEU A 307 0.90 -0.45 -24.75
C LEU A 307 -0.59 -0.07 -24.64
N HIS A 308 -0.98 1.06 -25.23
CA HIS A 308 -2.31 1.66 -25.07
C HIS A 308 -3.47 0.70 -25.36
N ARG A 309 -3.39 -0.11 -26.44
CA ARG A 309 -4.47 -1.06 -26.78
C ARG A 309 -4.67 -2.14 -25.72
N ILE A 310 -3.61 -2.51 -24.99
CA ILE A 310 -3.73 -3.45 -23.88
C ILE A 310 -4.33 -2.74 -22.66
N GLU A 311 -3.96 -1.49 -22.37
CA GLU A 311 -4.63 -0.72 -21.32
C GLU A 311 -6.14 -0.52 -21.60
N GLU A 312 -6.53 -0.36 -22.87
CA GLU A 312 -7.95 -0.29 -23.28
C GLU A 312 -8.71 -1.58 -22.96
N ILE A 313 -8.10 -2.76 -23.12
CA ILE A 313 -8.71 -4.05 -22.74
C ILE A 313 -8.98 -4.09 -21.22
N PHE A 314 -8.08 -3.52 -20.41
CA PHE A 314 -8.22 -3.45 -18.95
C PHE A 314 -9.05 -2.26 -18.45
N ILE A 315 -9.67 -1.45 -19.33
CA ILE A 315 -10.35 -0.22 -18.91
C ILE A 315 -11.48 -0.48 -17.92
N GLN A 316 -12.27 -1.54 -18.10
CA GLN A 316 -13.37 -1.85 -17.18
C GLN A 316 -12.85 -2.27 -15.80
N TYR A 317 -11.77 -3.06 -15.76
CA TYR A 317 -11.09 -3.42 -14.52
C TYR A 317 -10.52 -2.17 -13.81
N HIS A 318 -9.93 -1.26 -14.58
CA HIS A 318 -9.41 0.01 -14.07
C HIS A 318 -10.52 0.85 -13.42
N GLU A 319 -11.62 1.09 -14.14
CA GLU A 319 -12.75 1.87 -13.65
C GLU A 319 -13.41 1.21 -12.42
N ASN A 320 -13.61 -0.11 -12.43
CA ASN A 320 -14.16 -0.84 -11.28
C ASN A 320 -13.26 -0.73 -10.04
N SER A 321 -11.94 -0.80 -10.23
CA SER A 321 -10.96 -0.66 -9.16
C SER A 321 -10.96 0.75 -8.58
N LEU A 322 -11.02 1.79 -9.44
CA LEU A 322 -11.15 3.18 -9.00
C LEU A 322 -12.48 3.46 -8.29
N GLU A 323 -13.58 2.89 -8.76
CA GLU A 323 -14.89 2.99 -8.10
C GLU A 323 -14.85 2.36 -6.70
N SER A 324 -14.26 1.16 -6.58
CA SER A 324 -14.06 0.49 -5.30
C SER A 324 -13.25 1.33 -4.31
N LEU A 325 -12.16 1.96 -4.77
CA LEU A 325 -11.33 2.84 -3.94
C LEU A 325 -12.07 4.09 -3.45
N THR A 326 -12.97 4.62 -4.26
CA THR A 326 -13.70 5.87 -3.98
C THR A 326 -15.02 5.65 -3.25
N LYS A 327 -15.51 4.42 -3.20
CA LYS A 327 -16.72 4.05 -2.46
C LYS A 327 -16.63 4.49 -1.01
N ILE A 328 -17.66 5.19 -0.55
CA ILE A 328 -17.79 5.63 0.83
C ILE A 328 -18.11 4.42 1.70
N ILE A 329 -17.27 4.17 2.70
CA ILE A 329 -17.38 3.08 3.68
C ILE A 329 -17.71 3.60 5.08
N GLY A 330 -17.57 4.90 5.33
CA GLY A 330 -17.98 5.51 6.58
C GLY A 330 -18.07 7.03 6.54
N GLU A 331 -18.56 7.61 7.62
CA GLU A 331 -18.69 9.05 7.81
C GLU A 331 -18.21 9.46 9.21
N VAL A 332 -17.53 10.60 9.28
CA VAL A 332 -17.14 11.27 10.52
C VAL A 332 -18.27 12.19 10.98
N VAL A 333 -18.77 11.94 12.19
CA VAL A 333 -19.77 12.79 12.85
C VAL A 333 -19.07 13.74 13.81
N ASN A 334 -19.38 15.03 13.69
CA ASN A 334 -18.79 16.19 14.38
C ASN A 334 -17.41 16.61 13.84
N GLN A 335 -17.40 17.86 13.39
CA GLN A 335 -16.39 18.53 12.58
C GLN A 335 -15.00 18.69 13.25
N ASP A 336 -14.82 18.45 14.55
CA ASP A 336 -13.50 18.61 15.20
C ASP A 336 -12.46 17.53 14.85
N PHE A 337 -12.58 16.87 13.69
CA PHE A 337 -11.50 16.06 13.10
C PHE A 337 -10.39 16.93 12.46
N PHE A 338 -10.58 18.25 12.46
CA PHE A 338 -9.83 19.18 11.62
C PHE A 338 -8.41 19.48 12.09
N TYR A 339 -7.55 19.61 11.09
CA TYR A 339 -6.19 20.10 11.17
C TYR A 339 -6.18 21.61 10.98
N GLU A 340 -5.40 22.31 11.79
CA GLU A 340 -4.97 23.68 11.49
C GLU A 340 -3.47 23.79 11.77
N LYS A 341 -2.71 24.32 10.81
CA LYS A 341 -1.37 24.84 11.07
C LYS A 341 -1.51 26.17 11.79
N GLY A 342 -1.23 26.16 13.08
CA GLY A 342 -1.02 27.39 13.83
C GLY A 342 0.30 28.07 13.45
N LEU A 343 0.72 29.08 14.22
CA LEU A 343 1.99 29.79 14.01
C LEU A 343 3.20 28.85 13.89
N ASP A 344 3.19 27.71 14.58
CA ASP A 344 4.30 26.75 14.60
C ASP A 344 4.54 26.08 13.22
N GLN A 345 3.58 26.12 12.30
CA GLN A 345 3.64 25.48 10.97
C GLN A 345 3.94 23.97 11.01
N ILE A 346 3.69 23.34 12.15
CA ILE A 346 3.66 21.90 12.35
C ILE A 346 2.20 21.49 12.38
N ASP A 347 1.84 20.42 11.68
CA ASP A 347 0.47 19.93 11.67
C ASP A 347 0.03 19.52 13.09
N SER A 348 -1.22 19.83 13.43
CA SER A 348 -1.71 19.72 14.80
C SER A 348 -1.64 18.32 15.42
N TYR A 349 -1.64 17.24 14.63
CA TYR A 349 -1.48 15.88 15.14
C TYR A 349 -0.08 15.59 15.68
N TRP A 350 0.92 16.40 15.33
CA TRP A 350 2.23 16.43 15.98
C TRP A 350 2.33 17.47 17.10
N LEU A 351 1.25 18.12 17.52
CA LEU A 351 1.32 19.11 18.61
C LEU A 351 0.35 18.80 19.75
N LYS A 352 -0.71 18.05 19.47
CA LYS A 352 -1.73 17.65 20.43
C LYS A 352 -2.39 16.33 20.00
N PRO A 353 -3.07 15.63 20.92
CA PRO A 353 -3.90 14.48 20.56
C PRO A 353 -4.95 14.83 19.51
N THR A 354 -5.15 13.94 18.53
CA THR A 354 -6.12 14.12 17.43
C THR A 354 -6.93 12.86 17.20
N LYS A 355 -8.12 13.02 16.63
CA LYS A 355 -9.03 11.89 16.41
C LYS A 355 -8.43 10.84 15.48
N ILE A 356 -7.64 11.24 14.48
CA ILE A 356 -7.02 10.30 13.53
C ILE A 356 -5.95 9.41 14.18
N THR A 357 -5.09 9.99 15.01
CA THR A 357 -4.03 9.26 15.71
C THR A 357 -4.60 8.33 16.76
N ASP A 358 -5.64 8.80 17.46
CA ASP A 358 -6.36 8.00 18.45
C ASP A 358 -7.11 6.84 17.79
N PHE A 359 -7.76 7.10 16.66
CA PHE A 359 -8.50 6.11 15.88
C PHE A 359 -7.60 4.99 15.33
N ILE A 360 -6.46 5.31 14.72
CA ILE A 360 -5.50 4.29 14.24
C ILE A 360 -5.04 3.41 15.41
N ASN A 361 -4.66 4.03 16.52
CA ASN A 361 -4.23 3.30 17.71
C ASN A 361 -5.35 2.43 18.30
N GLU A 362 -6.60 2.88 18.28
CA GLU A 362 -7.79 2.10 18.68
C GLU A 362 -7.98 0.87 17.80
N VAL A 363 -7.92 1.03 16.48
CA VAL A 363 -8.01 -0.09 15.52
C VAL A 363 -6.94 -1.14 15.83
N GLN A 364 -5.69 -0.71 16.00
CA GLN A 364 -4.59 -1.60 16.35
C GLN A 364 -4.86 -2.36 17.65
N LEU A 365 -5.30 -1.68 18.72
CA LEU A 365 -5.62 -2.33 19.99
C LEU A 365 -6.77 -3.32 19.85
N TYR A 366 -7.81 -2.96 19.11
CA TYR A 366 -8.96 -3.83 18.91
C TYR A 366 -8.53 -5.16 18.30
N TYR A 367 -7.85 -5.14 17.15
CA TYR A 367 -7.44 -6.39 16.49
C TYR A 367 -6.33 -7.11 17.23
N ALA A 368 -5.38 -6.40 17.86
CA ALA A 368 -4.37 -7.05 18.70
C ALA A 368 -5.00 -7.87 19.82
N ASN A 369 -6.03 -7.35 20.50
CA ASN A 369 -6.75 -8.07 21.56
C ASN A 369 -7.63 -9.22 21.04
N GLN A 370 -8.07 -9.17 19.77
CA GLN A 370 -8.78 -10.30 19.15
C GLN A 370 -7.83 -11.43 18.75
N ILE A 371 -6.64 -11.05 18.27
CA ILE A 371 -5.59 -11.95 17.81
C ILE A 371 -4.88 -12.61 19.00
N PHE A 372 -4.67 -11.86 20.08
CA PHE A 372 -3.88 -12.28 21.23
C PHE A 372 -4.77 -12.40 22.46
N GLU A 373 -4.79 -13.60 23.06
CA GLU A 373 -5.67 -13.95 24.19
C GLU A 373 -5.34 -13.24 25.52
N LYS A 374 -4.43 -12.25 25.51
CA LYS A 374 -4.11 -11.42 26.67
C LYS A 374 -4.42 -9.96 26.37
N GLU A 375 -4.87 -9.26 27.40
CA GLU A 375 -5.18 -7.85 27.31
C GLU A 375 -3.92 -7.02 26.96
N ILE A 376 -3.99 -6.31 25.84
CA ILE A 376 -3.00 -5.34 25.39
C ILE A 376 -3.63 -3.96 25.53
N LYS A 377 -2.92 -3.06 26.21
CA LYS A 377 -3.43 -1.72 26.53
C LYS A 377 -2.71 -0.61 25.79
N ILE A 378 -1.48 -0.85 25.35
CA ILE A 378 -0.61 0.19 24.79
C ILE A 378 -0.51 0.00 23.29
N SER A 379 -0.70 1.08 22.55
CA SER A 379 -0.61 1.16 21.10
C SER A 379 0.31 2.29 20.72
N SER A 380 1.05 2.14 19.62
CA SER A 380 1.81 3.22 19.01
C SER A 380 1.60 3.25 17.51
N THR A 381 1.50 4.44 16.94
CA THR A 381 1.47 4.64 15.49
C THR A 381 2.17 5.93 15.08
N PRO A 382 2.92 5.95 13.96
CA PRO A 382 3.32 7.19 13.30
C PRO A 382 2.14 7.84 12.56
N ILE A 383 2.39 9.05 12.06
CA ILE A 383 1.61 9.68 11.00
C ILE A 383 2.52 9.96 9.82
N TYR A 384 2.13 9.49 8.64
CA TYR A 384 2.97 9.55 7.42
C TYR A 384 2.73 10.79 6.57
N THR A 385 1.53 11.38 6.68
CA THR A 385 1.05 12.37 5.72
C THR A 385 1.04 13.75 6.31
N GLU A 386 1.76 14.69 5.70
CA GLU A 386 1.64 16.14 5.94
C GLU A 386 0.47 16.74 5.14
N ASN A 387 -0.17 17.79 5.67
CA ASN A 387 -1.23 18.54 5.00
C ASN A 387 -2.44 17.70 4.57
N LEU A 388 -2.80 16.68 5.35
CA LEU A 388 -3.95 15.84 5.04
C LEU A 388 -5.23 16.68 4.91
N GLU A 389 -5.85 16.63 3.72
CA GLU A 389 -7.12 17.30 3.46
C GLU A 389 -8.24 16.68 4.31
N ILE A 390 -9.13 17.56 4.77
CA ILE A 390 -10.29 17.18 5.56
C ILE A 390 -11.32 16.49 4.66
N ASN A 391 -11.76 15.30 5.05
CA ASN A 391 -12.91 14.65 4.45
C ASN A 391 -13.79 14.03 5.54
N ASN A 392 -15.10 14.34 5.50
CA ASN A 392 -16.06 13.71 6.40
C ASN A 392 -16.47 12.32 5.89
N GLU A 393 -16.40 12.10 4.58
CA GLU A 393 -16.66 10.80 3.97
C GLU A 393 -15.36 10.00 3.91
N ILE A 394 -15.39 8.77 4.41
CA ILE A 394 -14.24 7.89 4.44
C ILE A 394 -14.41 6.86 3.35
N SER A 395 -13.43 6.79 2.45
CA SER A 395 -13.26 5.75 1.45
C SER A 395 -11.91 5.06 1.65
N LYS A 396 -11.67 3.92 0.99
CA LYS A 396 -10.36 3.27 1.01
C LYS A 396 -9.25 4.21 0.49
N ARG A 397 -9.55 4.98 -0.56
CA ARG A 397 -8.67 6.06 -1.05
C ARG A 397 -8.33 7.07 0.06
N TYR A 398 -9.29 7.46 0.88
CA TYR A 398 -9.03 8.39 1.98
C TYR A 398 -8.16 7.76 3.08
N ILE A 399 -8.37 6.47 3.40
CA ILE A 399 -7.50 5.73 4.32
C ILE A 399 -6.06 5.73 3.81
N ASN A 400 -5.85 5.39 2.54
CA ASN A 400 -4.53 5.34 1.94
C ASN A 400 -3.85 6.72 1.88
N LYS A 401 -4.62 7.83 1.87
CA LYS A 401 -4.05 9.18 2.00
C LYS A 401 -3.40 9.42 3.36
N PHE A 402 -3.94 8.93 4.46
CA PHE A 402 -3.40 9.20 5.80
C PHE A 402 -2.56 8.05 6.38
N TYR A 403 -2.72 6.83 5.86
CA TYR A 403 -1.90 5.67 6.18
C TYR A 403 -1.50 4.94 4.89
N PRO A 404 -0.52 5.46 4.13
CA PRO A 404 -0.13 4.89 2.84
C PRO A 404 0.69 3.60 2.96
N LYS A 405 1.27 3.28 4.13
CA LYS A 405 2.21 2.17 4.26
C LYS A 405 1.51 0.80 4.36
N LYS A 406 2.07 -0.20 3.69
CA LYS A 406 1.69 -1.63 3.81
C LYS A 406 2.26 -2.29 5.06
N ASN A 407 2.09 -1.64 6.20
CA ASN A 407 2.57 -2.20 7.45
C ASN A 407 1.57 -3.23 7.99
N THR A 408 2.10 -4.31 8.54
CA THR A 408 1.32 -5.34 9.26
C THR A 408 1.34 -5.08 10.76
N LEU A 409 0.43 -5.71 11.50
CA LEU A 409 0.27 -5.47 12.93
C LEU A 409 1.20 -6.40 13.72
N TYR A 410 1.93 -5.83 14.68
CA TYR A 410 2.88 -6.54 15.53
C TYR A 410 2.59 -6.31 17.01
N ILE A 411 2.70 -7.37 17.79
CA ILE A 411 2.61 -7.32 19.25
C ILE A 411 4.02 -7.56 19.81
N VAL A 412 4.48 -6.63 20.64
CA VAL A 412 5.84 -6.60 21.19
C VAL A 412 5.77 -6.51 22.70
N GLU A 413 6.59 -7.31 23.38
CA GLU A 413 6.80 -7.23 24.82
C GLU A 413 8.05 -6.37 25.10
N MET A 414 7.90 -5.35 25.94
CA MET A 414 8.97 -4.44 26.34
C MET A 414 8.92 -4.13 27.83
N THR A 415 10.07 -3.81 28.41
CA THR A 415 10.16 -3.28 29.77
C THR A 415 9.64 -1.84 29.82
N GLY A 416 9.25 -1.35 31.00
CA GLY A 416 8.87 0.05 31.18
C GLY A 416 10.00 1.02 30.80
N LYS A 417 11.26 0.61 31.01
CA LYS A 417 12.43 1.37 30.57
C LYS A 417 12.49 1.46 29.05
N GLN A 418 12.36 0.32 28.35
CA GLN A 418 12.34 0.29 26.88
C GLN A 418 11.18 1.12 26.31
N LEU A 419 9.99 1.04 26.91
CA LEU A 419 8.85 1.88 26.51
C LEU A 419 9.19 3.37 26.64
N LYS A 420 9.83 3.77 27.75
CA LYS A 420 10.27 5.15 27.95
C LYS A 420 11.37 5.56 26.96
N ASP A 421 12.36 4.71 26.71
CA ASP A 421 13.43 4.98 25.74
C ASP A 421 12.85 5.18 24.33
N TYR A 422 11.84 4.38 23.95
CA TYR A 422 11.11 4.52 22.69
C TYR A 422 10.31 5.83 22.61
N LEU A 423 9.60 6.22 23.68
CA LEU A 423 8.93 7.52 23.75
C LEU A 423 9.94 8.69 23.64
N GLU A 424 11.06 8.63 24.34
CA GLU A 424 12.12 9.64 24.29
C GLU A 424 12.73 9.76 22.89
N TRP A 425 12.96 8.63 22.22
CA TRP A 425 13.40 8.61 20.83
C TRP A 425 12.35 9.22 19.91
N SER A 426 11.07 8.84 20.04
CA SER A 426 9.99 9.42 19.22
C SER A 426 9.99 10.95 19.32
N VAL A 427 10.01 11.50 20.54
CA VAL A 427 9.91 12.95 20.78
C VAL A 427 11.20 13.75 20.50
N GLU A 428 12.27 13.11 20.01
CA GLU A 428 13.42 13.79 19.40
C GLU A 428 13.01 14.61 18.17
N PHE A 429 11.82 14.35 17.62
CA PHE A 429 11.17 15.16 16.60
C PHE A 429 11.16 16.67 16.90
N TYR A 430 11.04 17.09 18.17
CA TYR A 430 11.06 18.52 18.52
C TYR A 430 12.47 19.03 18.85
N ASP A 431 12.76 20.28 18.51
CA ASP A 431 13.96 20.94 19.04
C ASP A 431 13.80 21.29 20.53
N THR A 432 14.93 21.40 21.24
CA THR A 432 14.93 21.90 22.62
C THR A 432 14.50 23.36 22.65
N TYR A 433 13.41 23.65 23.36
CA TYR A 433 12.84 24.98 23.51
C TYR A 433 13.76 25.90 24.31
N LYS A 434 13.85 27.17 23.87
CA LYS A 434 14.51 28.25 24.61
C LYS A 434 13.53 29.38 24.88
N LYS A 435 13.73 30.11 25.97
CA LYS A 435 12.80 31.12 26.50
C LYS A 435 12.44 32.23 25.50
N GLU A 436 13.36 32.55 24.59
CA GLU A 436 13.19 33.55 23.54
C GLU A 436 12.37 33.06 22.33
N HIS A 437 12.14 31.76 22.20
CA HIS A 437 11.37 31.18 21.10
C HIS A 437 9.87 31.46 21.28
N LEU A 438 9.22 31.80 20.17
CA LEU A 438 7.79 32.01 20.02
C LEU A 438 7.10 30.85 19.30
N THR A 439 7.86 29.93 18.70
CA THR A 439 7.36 28.73 18.02
C THR A 439 7.96 27.45 18.61
N ILE A 440 7.24 26.35 18.47
CA ILE A 440 7.80 24.99 18.55
C ILE A 440 8.40 24.69 17.16
N THR A 441 9.61 24.16 17.12
CA THR A 441 10.27 23.72 15.89
C THR A 441 10.58 22.25 15.92
N ARG A 442 10.75 21.67 14.74
CA ARG A 442 11.15 20.27 14.57
C ARG A 442 12.62 20.15 14.19
N SER A 443 13.23 19.07 14.63
CA SER A 443 14.58 18.67 14.22
C SER A 443 14.57 18.15 12.77
N SER A 444 15.75 17.79 12.26
CA SER A 444 15.87 17.13 10.95
C SER A 444 15.43 15.65 10.96
N LYS A 445 14.90 15.17 12.09
CA LYS A 445 14.36 13.81 12.19
C LYS A 445 13.15 13.68 11.30
N ASP A 446 13.11 12.59 10.55
CA ASP A 446 11.98 12.27 9.68
C ASP A 446 10.68 12.17 10.52
N HIS A 447 9.61 12.83 10.07
CA HIS A 447 8.33 12.83 10.78
C HIS A 447 7.69 11.45 10.79
N GLU A 448 8.02 10.59 9.82
CA GLU A 448 7.59 9.19 9.82
C GLU A 448 8.18 8.40 11.00
N LEU A 449 9.18 8.95 11.70
CA LEU A 449 9.78 8.39 12.92
C LEU A 449 9.13 8.90 14.23
N TYR A 450 8.14 9.79 14.15
CA TYR A 450 7.42 10.28 15.32
C TYR A 450 6.15 9.47 15.58
N ASP A 451 6.16 8.72 16.67
CA ASP A 451 5.06 7.86 17.10
C ASP A 451 4.26 8.47 18.25
N ILE A 452 2.95 8.29 18.14
CA ILE A 452 1.95 8.74 19.09
C ILE A 452 1.32 7.52 19.75
N PHE A 453 1.17 7.59 21.07
CA PHE A 453 0.79 6.45 21.89
C PHE A 453 -0.61 6.58 22.44
N LYS A 454 -1.30 5.45 22.58
CA LYS A 454 -2.58 5.29 23.29
C LYS A 454 -2.40 4.28 24.43
N GLY A 455 -3.17 4.43 25.51
CA GLY A 455 -3.15 3.56 26.68
C GLY A 455 -2.26 4.00 27.83
N ILE A 456 -1.49 5.07 27.61
CA ILE A 456 -0.59 5.69 28.60
C ILE A 456 -0.80 7.20 28.60
N ASN A 457 -0.64 7.83 29.77
CA ASN A 457 -0.57 9.27 29.92
C ASN A 457 0.90 9.69 30.04
N TYR A 458 1.29 10.76 29.35
CA TYR A 458 2.65 11.29 29.40
C TYR A 458 2.68 12.76 28.99
N ARG A 459 3.70 13.50 29.43
CA ARG A 459 3.93 14.88 28.97
C ARG A 459 5.32 15.02 28.37
N ILE A 460 5.43 15.87 27.36
CA ILE A 460 6.66 16.09 26.60
C ILE A 460 7.21 17.46 26.99
N ASP A 461 8.18 17.50 27.90
CA ASP A 461 8.85 18.73 28.32
C ASP A 461 9.99 19.08 27.36
N ILE A 462 9.67 19.84 26.31
CA ILE A 462 10.65 20.23 25.29
C ILE A 462 11.66 21.26 25.79
N SER A 463 11.56 21.76 27.03
CA SER A 463 12.61 22.59 27.64
C SER A 463 13.80 21.77 28.13
N LYS A 464 13.69 20.43 28.14
CA LYS A 464 14.74 19.50 28.53
C LYS A 464 15.49 18.96 27.32
N GLU A 465 16.74 18.59 27.56
CA GLU A 465 17.58 17.91 26.58
C GLU A 465 17.00 16.54 26.18
N TYR A 466 17.39 16.08 24.99
CA TYR A 466 17.02 14.77 24.45
C TYR A 466 17.26 13.64 25.46
N GLY A 467 16.35 12.66 25.49
CA GLY A 467 16.39 11.54 26.43
C GLY A 467 15.85 11.84 27.83
N ASN A 468 15.39 13.08 28.10
CA ASN A 468 14.86 13.48 29.41
C ASN A 468 13.53 14.24 29.33
N ARG A 469 12.83 14.19 28.20
CA ARG A 469 11.64 15.01 27.92
C ARG A 469 10.35 14.38 28.42
N ILE A 470 10.29 13.05 28.50
CA ILE A 470 9.10 12.32 28.93
C ILE A 470 8.96 12.39 30.45
N VAL A 471 7.89 13.04 30.90
CA VAL A 471 7.54 13.16 32.33
C VAL A 471 6.12 12.65 32.61
N ASP A 472 5.88 12.29 33.86
CA ASP A 472 4.58 11.80 34.37
C ASP A 472 4.00 10.61 33.59
N LEU A 473 4.88 9.71 33.15
CA LEU A 473 4.51 8.50 32.41
C LEU A 473 3.73 7.52 33.31
N THR A 474 2.44 7.33 32.99
CA THR A 474 1.52 6.46 33.72
C THR A 474 0.61 5.69 32.75
N ASP A 475 -0.04 4.63 33.21
CA ASP A 475 -1.17 4.05 32.50
C ASP A 475 -2.45 4.93 32.65
N TYR A 476 -3.54 4.56 31.97
CA TYR A 476 -4.83 5.24 32.13
C TYR A 476 -5.46 5.11 33.53
N GLY A 477 -5.03 4.13 34.32
CA GLY A 477 -5.37 3.99 35.74
C GLY A 477 -4.55 4.90 36.67
N SER A 478 -3.66 5.75 36.12
CA SER A 478 -2.70 6.57 36.87
C SER A 478 -1.64 5.77 37.64
N ASN A 479 -1.43 4.50 37.30
CA ASN A 479 -0.32 3.71 37.83
C ASN A 479 0.97 4.09 37.12
N THR A 480 2.06 4.21 37.87
CA THR A 480 3.39 4.48 37.31
C THR A 480 3.84 3.33 36.41
N ILE A 481 4.40 3.66 35.24
CA ILE A 481 5.13 2.70 34.41
C ILE A 481 6.51 2.48 35.02
N TYR A 482 6.77 1.29 35.55
CA TYR A 482 8.02 0.98 36.23
C TYR A 482 9.04 0.35 35.28
N ASP A 483 10.29 0.80 35.37
CA ASP A 483 11.38 0.43 34.45
C ASP A 483 11.53 -1.08 34.19
N GLN A 484 11.32 -1.92 35.21
CA GLN A 484 11.55 -3.38 35.14
C GLN A 484 10.29 -4.19 34.81
N GLU A 485 9.11 -3.58 34.89
CA GLU A 485 7.86 -4.27 34.55
C GLU A 485 7.76 -4.49 33.05
N LYS A 486 7.14 -5.61 32.65
CA LYS A 486 6.94 -5.94 31.24
C LYS A 486 5.54 -5.51 30.81
N TYR A 487 5.47 -4.86 29.65
CA TYR A 487 4.26 -4.34 29.03
C TYR A 487 4.15 -4.90 27.61
N LEU A 488 2.92 -5.15 27.18
CA LEU A 488 2.62 -5.48 25.80
C LEU A 488 2.20 -4.20 25.07
N LEU A 489 2.82 -3.99 23.92
CA LEU A 489 2.55 -2.87 23.02
C LEU A 489 2.23 -3.42 21.63
N VAL A 490 1.17 -2.90 21.02
CA VAL A 490 0.90 -3.13 19.59
C VAL A 490 1.47 -1.97 18.76
N THR A 491 2.13 -2.31 17.66
CA THR A 491 2.67 -1.36 16.70
C THR A 491 2.66 -1.95 15.28
N ASN A 492 3.25 -1.22 14.35
CA ASN A 492 3.37 -1.59 12.95
C ASN A 492 4.67 -2.40 12.66
N SER A 493 4.70 -3.08 11.52
CA SER A 493 5.84 -3.92 11.12
C SER A 493 7.13 -3.15 10.88
N GLU A 494 7.07 -1.91 10.40
CA GLU A 494 8.26 -1.09 10.21
C GLU A 494 9.00 -0.89 11.54
N ARG A 495 8.27 -0.53 12.60
CA ARG A 495 8.82 -0.44 13.96
C ARG A 495 9.39 -1.76 14.46
N ALA A 496 8.59 -2.82 14.39
CA ALA A 496 8.97 -4.11 14.94
C ALA A 496 10.16 -4.75 14.20
N GLU A 497 10.16 -4.67 12.87
CA GLU A 497 11.14 -5.35 12.00
C GLU A 497 12.41 -4.50 11.79
N ASN A 498 12.35 -3.16 11.85
CA ASN A 498 13.51 -2.29 11.59
C ASN A 498 14.09 -1.61 12.84
N GLU A 499 13.26 -0.90 13.61
CA GLU A 499 13.74 -0.11 14.75
C GLU A 499 13.96 -0.96 16.01
N PHE A 500 13.12 -1.97 16.23
CA PHE A 500 13.16 -2.79 17.45
C PHE A 500 13.98 -4.06 17.32
N SER A 501 14.40 -4.41 16.09
CA SER A 501 15.12 -5.66 15.78
C SER A 501 16.64 -5.55 15.94
N LYS A 502 17.18 -4.35 16.19
CA LYS A 502 18.62 -4.08 16.27
C LYS A 502 18.97 -3.14 17.42
N ASN A 503 20.13 -3.38 18.03
CA ASN A 503 20.69 -2.44 19.00
C ASN A 503 21.17 -1.19 18.27
N GLY A 504 20.95 -0.02 18.84
CA GLY A 504 21.24 1.26 18.20
C GLY A 504 20.66 2.44 18.96
N GLU A 505 19.96 3.31 18.22
CA GLU A 505 19.49 4.61 18.71
C GLU A 505 18.46 4.51 19.85
N ILE A 506 17.56 3.53 19.79
CA ILE A 506 16.50 3.36 20.80
C ILE A 506 16.97 2.46 21.93
N PHE A 507 17.47 1.27 21.59
CA PHE A 507 17.84 0.24 22.56
C PHE A 507 19.32 -0.08 22.45
N THR A 508 20.05 0.04 23.56
CA THR A 508 21.49 -0.19 23.61
C THR A 508 21.87 -1.54 24.22
N GLU A 509 20.96 -2.19 24.94
CA GLU A 509 21.21 -3.41 25.70
C GLU A 509 20.32 -4.57 25.20
N GLU A 510 19.23 -4.85 25.91
CA GLU A 510 18.24 -5.87 25.57
C GLU A 510 17.23 -5.30 24.57
N LEU A 511 16.90 -6.08 23.55
CA LEU A 511 15.87 -5.73 22.56
C LEU A 511 14.47 -6.10 23.05
N PRO A 512 13.43 -5.35 22.65
CA PRO A 512 12.06 -5.79 22.82
C PRO A 512 11.84 -7.15 22.14
N LYS A 513 10.92 -7.94 22.69
CA LYS A 513 10.60 -9.26 22.17
C LYS A 513 9.34 -9.18 21.31
N VAL A 514 9.44 -9.49 20.02
CA VAL A 514 8.26 -9.74 19.19
C VAL A 514 7.53 -10.99 19.72
N VAL A 515 6.25 -10.82 20.04
CA VAL A 515 5.39 -11.88 20.57
C VAL A 515 4.61 -12.54 19.43
N LEU A 516 4.06 -11.74 18.53
CA LEU A 516 3.20 -12.21 17.45
C LEU A 516 3.12 -11.17 16.32
N SER A 517 3.04 -11.63 15.07
CA SER A 517 2.66 -10.82 13.91
C SER A 517 1.26 -11.21 13.43
N SER A 518 0.50 -10.28 12.87
CA SER A 518 -0.74 -10.61 12.16
C SER A 518 -0.52 -11.54 10.97
N LYS A 519 0.70 -11.58 10.41
CA LYS A 519 1.10 -12.52 9.34
C LYS A 519 1.05 -13.98 9.78
N ASP A 520 1.23 -14.25 11.09
CA ASP A 520 1.22 -15.60 11.66
C ASP A 520 -0.21 -16.11 11.93
N VAL A 521 -1.22 -15.25 11.75
CA VAL A 521 -2.62 -15.56 12.00
C VAL A 521 -3.31 -15.76 10.67
N GLU A 522 -3.74 -16.99 10.36
CA GLU A 522 -4.26 -17.36 9.03
C GLU A 522 -5.34 -16.40 8.52
N LYS A 523 -6.26 -15.97 9.39
CA LYS A 523 -7.32 -14.99 9.04
C LYS A 523 -6.77 -13.64 8.57
N TYR A 524 -5.66 -13.19 9.14
CA TYR A 524 -5.09 -11.85 8.95
C TYR A 524 -3.74 -11.86 8.22
N LYS A 525 -3.35 -13.01 7.67
CA LYS A 525 -2.04 -13.22 7.05
C LYS A 525 -1.71 -12.22 5.94
N ASN A 526 -2.74 -11.76 5.23
CA ASN A 526 -2.64 -10.81 4.13
C ASN A 526 -3.26 -9.43 4.46
N TYR A 527 -3.56 -9.16 5.74
CA TYR A 527 -4.09 -7.85 6.16
C TYR A 527 -2.94 -6.89 6.47
N TYR A 528 -3.02 -5.69 5.92
CA TYR A 528 -2.24 -4.54 6.35
C TYR A 528 -3.07 -3.65 7.29
N ILE A 529 -2.42 -2.69 7.96
CA ILE A 529 -3.09 -1.74 8.85
C ILE A 529 -4.24 -0.99 8.15
N PRO A 530 -4.12 -0.52 6.88
CA PRO A 530 -5.25 0.03 6.14
C PRO A 530 -6.45 -0.93 6.01
N ASP A 531 -6.21 -2.22 5.82
CA ASP A 531 -7.30 -3.22 5.73
C ASP A 531 -7.96 -3.43 7.10
N PHE A 532 -7.18 -3.41 8.20
CA PHE A 532 -7.75 -3.40 9.55
C PHE A 532 -8.61 -2.16 9.81
N ILE A 533 -8.16 -0.98 9.35
CA ILE A 533 -8.93 0.27 9.48
C ILE A 533 -10.24 0.17 8.70
N GLU A 534 -10.20 -0.30 7.45
CA GLU A 534 -11.38 -0.53 6.61
C GLU A 534 -12.36 -1.52 7.28
N ASP A 535 -11.86 -2.69 7.70
CA ASP A 535 -12.66 -3.72 8.40
C ASP A 535 -13.28 -3.15 9.68
N TYR A 536 -12.54 -2.36 10.44
CA TYR A 536 -13.04 -1.74 11.68
C TYR A 536 -14.19 -0.77 11.41
N ILE A 537 -14.04 0.10 10.40
CA ILE A 537 -15.08 1.07 10.05
C ILE A 537 -16.36 0.34 9.66
N ILE A 538 -16.25 -0.64 8.76
CA ILE A 538 -17.41 -1.34 8.21
C ILE A 538 -18.05 -2.24 9.26
N ASN A 539 -17.27 -3.13 9.88
CA ASN A 539 -17.79 -4.26 10.65
C ASN A 539 -17.88 -3.99 12.17
N VAL A 540 -17.13 -3.01 12.68
CA VAL A 540 -17.16 -2.67 14.12
C VAL A 540 -17.92 -1.37 14.38
N LYS A 541 -17.64 -0.33 13.59
CA LYS A 541 -18.27 1.00 13.74
C LYS A 541 -19.53 1.18 12.90
N ASN A 542 -19.87 0.23 12.03
CA ASN A 542 -21.02 0.31 11.12
C ASN A 542 -21.04 1.61 10.30
N GLY A 543 -19.86 2.04 9.84
CA GLY A 543 -19.67 3.22 9.00
C GLY A 543 -19.80 4.57 9.72
N ILE A 544 -19.87 4.64 11.05
CA ILE A 544 -20.06 5.91 11.77
C ILE A 544 -18.94 6.12 12.80
N LEU A 545 -18.11 7.16 12.60
CA LEU A 545 -17.06 7.56 13.54
C LEU A 545 -17.50 8.78 14.37
N LYS A 546 -17.62 8.63 15.69
CA LYS A 546 -18.11 9.66 16.63
C LYS A 546 -17.09 10.07 17.70
N GLU A 547 -15.89 9.52 17.65
CA GLU A 547 -14.92 9.60 18.74
C GLU A 547 -14.35 11.00 18.97
N PHE A 548 -13.92 11.20 20.21
CA PHE A 548 -13.13 12.34 20.68
C PHE A 548 -11.75 11.81 21.03
N PRO A 549 -10.67 12.56 20.75
CA PRO A 549 -9.34 12.08 21.02
C PRO A 549 -9.08 12.00 22.52
N ASP A 550 -8.45 10.91 22.95
CA ASP A 550 -7.90 10.78 24.30
C ASP A 550 -6.97 11.97 24.60
N GLN A 551 -7.20 12.68 25.70
CA GLN A 551 -6.32 13.78 26.15
C GLN A 551 -5.15 13.24 26.97
N ASN A 552 -4.46 12.23 26.44
CA ASN A 552 -3.47 11.45 27.17
C ASN A 552 -2.06 12.04 27.11
N TRP A 553 -1.80 12.99 26.20
CA TRP A 553 -0.50 13.67 26.14
C TRP A 553 -0.59 15.15 25.82
N GLU A 554 0.43 15.88 26.25
CA GLU A 554 0.60 17.30 25.96
C GLU A 554 2.09 17.68 25.85
N ILE A 555 2.38 18.70 25.05
CA ILE A 555 3.69 19.36 25.04
C ILE A 555 3.69 20.45 26.12
N ILE A 556 4.72 20.45 26.95
CA ILE A 556 4.98 21.45 27.99
C ILE A 556 6.39 22.02 27.84
N GLY A 557 6.76 22.95 28.72
CA GLY A 557 8.08 23.60 28.68
C GLY A 557 8.13 24.85 27.80
N THR A 558 7.02 25.21 27.17
CA THR A 558 6.84 26.38 26.31
C THR A 558 6.49 27.63 27.11
N ASN A 559 7.49 28.23 27.76
CA ASN A 559 7.31 29.43 28.58
C ASN A 559 7.43 30.74 27.79
N TRP A 560 6.83 30.80 26.60
CA TRP A 560 6.90 31.98 25.73
C TRP A 560 6.17 33.18 26.32
N ASN A 561 6.64 34.38 25.95
CA ASN A 561 5.89 35.60 26.22
C ASN A 561 4.60 35.59 25.38
N LYS A 562 3.45 35.47 26.05
CA LYS A 562 2.13 35.36 25.39
C LYS A 562 1.79 36.58 24.52
N ILE A 563 2.18 37.78 24.92
CA ILE A 563 1.97 39.00 24.12
C ILE A 563 2.75 38.90 22.80
N HIS A 564 4.02 38.52 22.89
CA HIS A 564 4.87 38.36 21.71
C HIS A 564 4.33 37.27 20.77
N ARG A 565 3.89 36.14 21.31
CA ARG A 565 3.29 35.06 20.51
C ARG A 565 1.97 35.46 19.85
N ILE A 566 1.07 36.15 20.56
CA ILE A 566 -0.19 36.67 19.97
C ILE A 566 0.10 37.68 18.85
N LYS A 567 1.13 38.53 19.01
CA LYS A 567 1.55 39.44 17.93
C LYS A 567 2.10 38.65 16.74
N ALA A 568 2.95 37.66 16.98
CA ALA A 568 3.45 36.77 15.94
C ALA A 568 2.31 36.08 15.17
N GLU A 569 1.32 35.52 15.88
CA GLU A 569 0.12 34.91 15.29
C GLU A 569 -0.66 35.90 14.41
N LYS A 570 -0.81 37.16 14.85
CA LYS A 570 -1.48 38.18 14.03
C LYS A 570 -0.73 38.51 12.74
N ILE A 571 0.58 38.71 12.83
CA ILE A 571 1.45 39.01 11.67
C ILE A 571 1.50 37.81 10.72
N PHE A 572 1.50 36.59 11.25
CA PHE A 572 1.42 35.38 10.45
C PHE A 572 0.07 35.29 9.72
N ASN A 573 -1.05 35.45 10.44
CA ASN A 573 -2.40 35.32 9.89
C ASN A 573 -2.75 36.42 8.86
N ASP A 574 -2.10 37.58 8.90
CA ASP A 574 -2.28 38.63 7.88
C ASP A 574 -1.40 38.45 6.64
N GLY A 575 -0.52 37.44 6.62
CA GLY A 575 0.37 37.10 5.52
C GLY A 575 1.69 37.88 5.49
N SER A 576 1.98 38.72 6.50
CA SER A 576 3.23 39.49 6.56
C SER A 576 4.43 38.69 7.06
N LEU A 577 4.21 37.48 7.60
CA LEU A 577 5.25 36.60 8.13
C LEU A 577 5.12 35.19 7.54
N THR A 578 6.21 34.68 6.99
CA THR A 578 6.37 33.27 6.63
C THR A 578 7.21 32.59 7.71
N ILE A 579 6.79 31.41 8.16
CA ILE A 579 7.47 30.63 9.18
C ILE A 579 8.06 29.37 8.54
N ASP A 580 9.30 29.07 8.91
CA ASP A 580 9.95 27.78 8.70
C ASP A 580 9.87 26.98 10.00
N ASN A 581 9.29 25.78 9.95
CA ASN A 581 9.12 24.95 11.15
C ASN A 581 10.42 24.32 11.66
N THR A 582 11.55 24.57 11.00
CA THR A 582 12.90 24.14 11.41
C THR A 582 13.73 25.27 12.02
N VAL A 583 13.22 26.51 12.03
CA VAL A 583 13.93 27.69 12.56
C VAL A 583 13.07 28.38 13.61
N PRO A 584 13.54 28.53 14.86
CA PRO A 584 12.72 29.09 15.91
C PRO A 584 12.49 30.59 15.69
N LEU A 585 11.22 31.01 15.69
CA LEU A 585 10.86 32.42 15.63
C LEU A 585 11.16 33.07 16.98
N THR A 586 11.81 34.22 16.99
CA THR A 586 12.00 35.04 18.18
C THR A 586 11.28 36.38 18.05
N TYR A 587 11.14 37.10 19.17
CA TYR A 587 10.55 38.44 19.13
C TYR A 587 11.38 39.43 18.29
N ASN A 588 12.71 39.27 18.26
CA ASN A 588 13.59 40.15 17.49
C ASN A 588 13.29 40.07 15.99
N ASP A 589 12.90 38.89 15.50
CA ASP A 589 12.60 38.67 14.08
C ASP A 589 11.34 39.42 13.63
N ILE A 590 10.42 39.69 14.56
CA ILE A 590 9.14 40.36 14.28
C ILE A 590 9.04 41.75 14.89
N LYS A 591 10.10 42.25 15.54
CA LYS A 591 10.05 43.41 16.43
C LYS A 591 9.41 44.64 15.77
N ASP A 592 9.88 45.02 14.59
CA ASP A 592 9.42 46.23 13.90
C ASP A 592 7.93 46.16 13.53
N MET A 593 7.45 44.98 13.13
CA MET A 593 6.04 44.72 12.81
C MET A 593 5.19 44.66 14.09
N ALA A 594 5.71 43.98 15.11
CA ALA A 594 5.06 43.79 16.40
C ALA A 594 4.85 45.11 17.14
N GLU A 595 5.79 46.06 17.07
CA GLU A 595 5.68 47.38 17.68
C GLU A 595 4.53 48.22 17.09
N GLN A 596 4.12 47.96 15.84
CA GLN A 596 2.95 48.62 15.23
C GLN A 596 1.61 48.04 15.71
N ILE A 597 1.62 46.87 16.35
CA ILE A 597 0.41 46.17 16.79
C ILE A 597 0.04 46.58 18.21
N THR A 598 -1.07 47.28 18.34
CA THR A 598 -1.74 47.50 19.63
C THR A 598 -2.74 46.37 19.88
N LEU A 599 -2.48 45.52 20.88
CA LEU A 599 -3.42 44.48 21.29
C LEU A 599 -4.60 45.09 22.04
N LYS A 600 -5.80 44.69 21.63
CA LYS A 600 -7.06 45.10 22.26
C LYS A 600 -7.89 43.88 22.59
N TYR A 601 -8.61 43.94 23.69
CA TYR A 601 -9.56 42.92 24.14
C TYR A 601 -10.92 43.57 24.40
N SER A 602 -12.00 42.96 23.88
CA SER A 602 -13.36 43.39 24.19
C SER A 602 -13.91 42.53 25.32
N VAL A 603 -14.24 43.16 26.45
CA VAL A 603 -14.76 42.47 27.64
C VAL A 603 -16.05 41.74 27.30
N GLU A 604 -16.13 40.47 27.66
CA GLU A 604 -17.31 39.64 27.52
C GLU A 604 -18.06 39.50 28.84
N SER A 605 -19.34 39.12 28.77
CA SER A 605 -20.12 38.84 29.97
C SER A 605 -19.50 37.69 30.77
N GLY A 606 -19.21 37.94 32.06
CA GLY A 606 -18.57 36.97 32.94
C GLY A 606 -17.05 37.12 33.03
N ASP A 607 -16.47 38.13 32.39
CA ASP A 607 -15.07 38.49 32.60
C ASP A 607 -14.84 39.27 33.88
N TRP A 608 -13.64 39.10 34.41
CA TRP A 608 -13.03 39.99 35.38
C TRP A 608 -11.56 40.19 35.00
N LEU A 609 -10.93 41.26 35.49
CA LEU A 609 -9.64 41.68 34.96
C LEU A 609 -8.53 40.62 35.11
N LEU A 610 -8.53 39.86 36.21
CA LEU A 610 -7.61 38.73 36.43
C LEU A 610 -7.79 37.57 35.42
N LYS A 611 -9.02 37.32 34.93
CA LYS A 611 -9.25 36.32 33.87
C LYS A 611 -8.58 36.76 32.58
N ILE A 612 -8.77 38.02 32.20
CA ILE A 612 -8.16 38.63 31.01
C ILE A 612 -6.63 38.63 31.16
N SER A 613 -6.12 39.01 32.33
CA SER A 613 -4.69 39.05 32.59
C SER A 613 -4.02 37.67 32.45
N ARG A 614 -4.70 36.58 32.86
CA ARG A 614 -4.22 35.20 32.68
C ARG A 614 -4.16 34.77 31.21
N ILE A 615 -5.13 35.20 30.39
CA ILE A 615 -5.14 34.94 28.94
C ILE A 615 -3.88 35.52 28.31
N TYR A 616 -3.58 36.79 28.59
CA TYR A 616 -2.46 37.53 28.00
C TYR A 616 -1.14 37.38 28.75
N GLY A 617 -1.14 36.74 29.93
CA GLY A 617 0.06 36.57 30.75
C GLY A 617 0.62 37.87 31.32
N VAL A 618 -0.22 38.91 31.47
CA VAL A 618 0.17 40.23 32.01
C VAL A 618 -0.42 40.44 33.41
N ASP A 619 0.14 41.36 34.19
CA ASP A 619 -0.46 41.74 35.48
C ASP A 619 -1.77 42.51 35.24
N TYR A 620 -2.81 42.16 35.99
CA TYR A 620 -4.13 42.79 35.86
C TYR A 620 -4.06 44.28 36.24
N LYS A 621 -3.14 44.66 37.14
CA LYS A 621 -2.89 46.07 37.49
C LYS A 621 -2.34 46.86 36.32
N SER A 622 -1.42 46.29 35.54
CA SER A 622 -0.91 46.93 34.34
C SER A 622 -2.02 47.14 33.30
N ILE A 623 -2.97 46.20 33.18
CA ILE A 623 -4.17 46.41 32.35
C ILE A 623 -5.01 47.57 32.90
N ALA A 624 -5.25 47.61 34.22
CA ALA A 624 -6.03 48.69 34.85
C ALA A 624 -5.39 50.06 34.62
N GLU A 625 -4.09 50.20 34.88
CA GLU A 625 -3.33 51.43 34.68
C GLU A 625 -3.33 51.87 33.22
N LYS A 626 -3.06 50.94 32.29
CA LYS A 626 -3.03 51.24 30.85
C LYS A 626 -4.37 51.76 30.32
N ASN A 627 -5.47 51.35 30.94
CA ASN A 627 -6.83 51.66 30.52
C ASN A 627 -7.54 52.67 31.45
N ASN A 628 -6.83 53.25 32.42
CA ASN A 628 -7.38 54.18 33.41
C ASN A 628 -8.61 53.62 34.16
N ILE A 629 -8.57 52.34 34.53
CA ILE A 629 -9.63 51.67 35.29
C ILE A 629 -9.47 52.03 36.78
N GLU A 630 -10.37 52.87 37.30
CA GLU A 630 -10.34 53.30 38.70
C GLU A 630 -10.63 52.16 39.69
N ASN A 631 -11.58 51.27 39.34
CA ASN A 631 -11.92 50.10 40.15
C ASN A 631 -11.70 48.81 39.34
N PRO A 632 -10.56 48.11 39.54
CA PRO A 632 -10.25 46.85 38.83
C PRO A 632 -11.25 45.71 39.05
N ASP A 633 -12.07 45.78 40.10
CA ASP A 633 -13.11 44.79 40.41
C ASP A 633 -14.44 45.06 39.69
N LEU A 634 -14.55 46.18 38.94
CA LEU A 634 -15.76 46.57 38.21
C LEU A 634 -15.44 46.90 36.76
N ILE A 635 -15.70 45.94 35.88
CA ILE A 635 -15.63 46.09 34.42
C ILE A 635 -16.99 45.75 33.80
N PHE A 636 -17.24 46.22 32.58
CA PHE A 636 -18.52 46.06 31.88
C PHE A 636 -18.33 45.39 30.51
N PRO A 637 -19.24 44.52 30.08
CA PRO A 637 -19.21 43.95 28.73
C PRO A 637 -19.12 45.03 27.64
N ASN A 638 -18.40 44.72 26.57
CA ASN A 638 -18.06 45.59 25.44
C ASN A 638 -17.10 46.74 25.76
N GLN A 639 -16.56 46.85 26.98
CA GLN A 639 -15.39 47.69 27.21
C GLN A 639 -14.20 47.15 26.40
N VAL A 640 -13.43 48.04 25.77
CA VAL A 640 -12.25 47.66 25.00
C VAL A 640 -11.00 48.04 25.78
N PHE A 641 -10.22 47.05 26.19
CA PHE A 641 -8.96 47.24 26.89
C PHE A 641 -7.78 47.12 25.95
N VAL A 642 -6.88 48.10 26.00
CA VAL A 642 -5.52 47.98 25.47
C VAL A 642 -4.73 47.07 26.39
N ILE A 643 -4.20 45.98 25.85
CA ILE A 643 -3.36 45.06 26.60
C ILE A 643 -1.91 45.59 26.55
N PRO A 644 -1.28 45.90 27.69
CA PRO A 644 0.11 46.37 27.72
C PRO A 644 1.10 45.25 27.38
N GLU A 645 2.30 45.63 26.96
CA GLU A 645 3.45 44.70 26.98
C GLU A 645 3.96 44.56 28.42
N ASN A 646 4.46 43.38 28.76
CA ASN A 646 5.07 43.08 30.06
C ASN A 646 6.48 43.67 30.18
#